data_AF-A0A8X7BSJ2-F1
#
_entry.id   AF-A0A8X7BSJ2-F1
#
_cell.length_a   1.000
_cell.length_b   1.000
_cell.length_c   1.000
_cell.angle_alpha   90.00
_cell.angle_beta   90.00
_cell.angle_gamma   90.00
#
_symmetry.space_group_name_H-M   'P 1'
#
loop_
_entity.id
_entity.type
_entity.pdbx_description
1 polymer ?
#
loop_
_entity_poly.entity_id
_entity_poly.type
_entity_poly.pdbx_seq_one_letter_code
_entity_poly.pdbx_strand_id
1 'polypeptide(L)'
;MREALQNIKTVARKRFEGLVCRFKCDHKLFCEYKDVIDDYVREGIVEHTSCDSFSDSQGLYLPYHAVIRSEKTTSRIRIVFDGSAHENGQSSLNQSLYTGPNLHPNILELLLCFRKSPVAFIADVKSAFLQIELDLRDPDFTRFFWTYNLNNEPYVLNFTRVLFGLRPCPYLLAATLKHHFKKYKEQYPHTFELLNSSIYVDDLICGQNNVLDALRTTLECLQIFSDAGMLLRKWRTNSKQLNLLWQQEGVETEYSETSAIDLRPPTKILGLACLGSRKGFNLFRSKGSIEVYNLWILGVDWDSELPSKLRHKWQQWSSKAESSTETKIPRFYLGDIDQEISKFEIHSFLDTTEILALKQNEQLRSSSEIKSLVPYLDENNLLRLTGRLLEADLCFGEKHPVFLPRRCKFTELHVIREHERIGHCGVSATLIQLRKKYWIPKSRQLVKTMIRICLICKRYSATPADQLSGQLPRDRITQSPPFQIVGIDFTGAILVKNNQGTHKSYVSLFTCAVTRAVHLELVSDMSTKCFLLVLRRFLARIGNCKVICSDNARTFKAAERELAYFANILKDSEFQNFVADKGIHWEFIVGHATWWGGFYERLVKTIKDLLRKILGRALLTSEKLSTIISEVEVIVNHRPLTYMENDPG
;
A
#
# COMPACT_ATOMS: atom_id res chain seq x y z
N MET A 1 -12.05 -12.56 7.30
CA MET A 1 -10.59 -12.56 7.03
C MET A 1 -9.87 -13.58 7.90
N ARG A 2 -10.15 -13.68 9.22
CA ARG A 2 -9.57 -14.69 10.12
C ARG A 2 -9.92 -16.15 9.75
N GLU A 3 -11.11 -16.39 9.20
CA GLU A 3 -11.58 -17.72 8.77
C GLU A 3 -10.92 -18.28 7.49
N ALA A 4 -10.11 -17.48 6.78
CA ALA A 4 -9.53 -17.85 5.48
C ALA A 4 -8.02 -18.15 5.52
N LEU A 5 -7.38 -18.05 6.70
CA LEU A 5 -5.96 -18.39 6.87
C LEU A 5 -5.82 -19.90 7.04
N GLN A 6 -5.32 -20.57 6.00
CA GLN A 6 -5.02 -22.00 6.04
C GLN A 6 -3.75 -22.26 6.86
N ASN A 7 -3.76 -23.36 7.61
CA ASN A 7 -2.76 -23.65 8.63
C ASN A 7 -1.46 -24.23 8.03
N ILE A 8 -0.34 -23.50 8.14
CA ILE A 8 1.00 -23.92 7.70
C ILE A 8 1.76 -24.81 8.72
N LYS A 9 1.02 -25.49 9.62
CA LYS A 9 1.57 -26.34 10.70
C LYS A 9 2.61 -27.34 10.19
N THR A 10 2.37 -27.95 9.02
CA THR A 10 3.27 -28.99 8.48
C THR A 10 4.64 -28.43 8.10
N VAL A 11 4.67 -27.24 7.47
CA VAL A 11 5.90 -26.54 7.10
C VAL A 11 6.67 -26.09 8.33
N ALA A 12 5.97 -25.51 9.31
CA ALA A 12 6.58 -25.08 10.57
C ALA A 12 7.19 -26.26 11.33
N ARG A 13 6.48 -27.40 11.40
CA ARG A 13 6.95 -28.62 12.05
C ARG A 13 8.19 -29.20 11.36
N LYS A 14 8.18 -29.34 10.02
CA LYS A 14 9.35 -29.83 9.26
C LYS A 14 10.60 -28.97 9.47
N ARG A 15 10.44 -27.63 9.46
CA ARG A 15 11.56 -26.71 9.72
C ARG A 15 12.08 -26.84 11.15
N PHE A 16 11.19 -27.03 12.12
CA PHE A 16 11.57 -27.25 13.51
C PHE A 16 12.28 -28.60 13.70
N GLU A 17 11.81 -29.69 13.10
CA GLU A 17 12.49 -31.00 13.13
C GLU A 17 13.91 -30.94 12.54
N GLY A 18 14.08 -30.20 11.43
CA GLY A 18 15.41 -29.91 10.89
C GLY A 18 16.30 -29.11 11.85
N LEU A 19 15.71 -28.17 12.61
CA LEU A 19 16.43 -27.43 13.65
C LEU A 19 16.82 -28.33 14.83
N VAL A 20 15.94 -29.26 15.25
CA VAL A 20 16.24 -30.27 16.29
C VAL A 20 17.41 -31.17 15.85
N CYS A 21 17.46 -31.58 14.57
CA CYS A 21 18.61 -32.33 14.05
C CYS A 21 19.91 -31.52 14.18
N ARG A 22 19.86 -30.21 13.91
CA ARG A 22 21.02 -29.33 14.11
C ARG A 22 21.39 -29.17 15.58
N PHE A 23 20.41 -29.07 16.49
CA PHE A 23 20.66 -29.02 17.93
C PHE A 23 21.33 -30.28 18.47
N LYS A 24 21.02 -31.45 17.91
CA LYS A 24 21.71 -32.71 18.25
C LYS A 24 23.18 -32.70 17.82
N CYS A 25 23.50 -32.04 16.70
CA CYS A 25 24.88 -31.92 16.21
C CYS A 25 25.66 -30.76 16.86
N ASP A 26 24.98 -29.68 17.27
CA ASP A 26 25.57 -28.48 17.87
C ASP A 26 24.82 -28.14 19.17
N HIS A 27 25.30 -28.71 20.28
CA HIS A 27 24.68 -28.49 21.60
C HIS A 27 24.82 -27.05 22.10
N LYS A 28 25.88 -26.35 21.68
CA LYS A 28 26.10 -24.95 22.07
C LYS A 28 25.02 -24.05 21.47
N LEU A 29 24.66 -24.30 20.21
CA LEU A 29 23.55 -23.62 19.55
C LEU A 29 22.23 -23.85 20.28
N PHE A 30 21.99 -25.07 20.77
CA PHE A 30 20.79 -25.38 21.55
C PHE A 30 20.71 -24.60 22.87
N CYS A 31 21.81 -24.54 23.63
CA CYS A 31 21.87 -23.73 24.85
C CYS A 31 21.61 -22.25 24.57
N GLU A 32 22.25 -21.67 23.55
CA GLU A 32 22.05 -20.25 23.20
C GLU A 32 20.60 -19.95 22.76
N TYR A 33 19.90 -20.91 22.11
CA TYR A 33 18.47 -20.78 21.82
C TYR A 33 17.61 -20.89 23.08
N LYS A 34 17.92 -21.85 23.95
CA LYS A 34 17.20 -22.08 25.20
C LYS A 34 17.23 -20.84 26.06
N ASP A 35 18.39 -20.22 26.23
CA ASP A 35 18.53 -18.99 27.02
C ASP A 35 17.60 -17.87 26.50
N VAL A 36 17.51 -17.69 25.17
CA VAL A 36 16.64 -16.67 24.56
C VAL A 36 15.15 -16.99 24.78
N ILE A 37 14.74 -18.25 24.64
CA ILE A 37 13.34 -18.63 24.83
C ILE A 37 12.95 -18.60 26.32
N ASP A 38 13.84 -19.03 27.21
CA ASP A 38 13.65 -18.94 28.67
C ASP A 38 13.48 -17.49 29.11
N ASP A 39 14.26 -16.57 28.54
CA ASP A 39 14.10 -15.12 28.75
C ASP A 39 12.73 -14.64 28.26
N TYR A 40 12.25 -15.08 27.09
CA TYR A 40 10.93 -14.71 26.57
C TYR A 40 9.78 -15.22 27.44
N VAL A 41 9.89 -16.43 27.97
CA VAL A 41 8.88 -17.00 28.89
C VAL A 41 8.91 -16.26 30.22
N ARG A 42 10.10 -15.98 30.78
CA ARG A 42 10.27 -15.26 32.05
C ARG A 42 9.74 -13.82 31.98
N GLU A 43 9.93 -13.15 30.85
CA GLU A 43 9.40 -11.79 30.62
C GLU A 43 7.91 -11.78 30.21
N GLY A 44 7.27 -12.94 30.07
CA GLY A 44 5.86 -13.04 29.65
C GLY A 44 5.61 -12.58 28.22
N ILE A 45 6.64 -12.59 27.37
CA ILE A 45 6.57 -12.29 25.92
C ILE A 45 5.94 -13.47 25.17
N VAL A 46 6.18 -14.67 25.68
CA VAL A 46 5.70 -15.93 25.14
C VAL A 46 5.07 -16.74 26.27
N GLU A 47 3.95 -17.38 25.98
CA GLU A 47 3.24 -18.25 26.92
C GLU A 47 3.04 -19.65 26.34
N HIS A 48 2.74 -20.61 27.22
CA HIS A 48 2.30 -21.93 26.81
C HIS A 48 0.85 -21.86 26.33
N THR A 49 0.57 -22.44 25.18
CA THR A 49 -0.78 -22.47 24.63
C THR A 49 -1.68 -23.34 25.52
N SER A 50 -2.80 -22.80 25.99
CA SER A 50 -3.78 -23.46 26.87
C SER A 50 -4.69 -24.48 26.18
N CYS A 51 -4.59 -24.60 24.85
CA CYS A 51 -5.45 -25.44 24.03
C CYS A 51 -4.70 -26.68 23.55
N ASP A 52 -4.73 -27.75 24.35
CA ASP A 52 -4.22 -29.10 24.01
C ASP A 52 -5.15 -29.89 23.08
N SER A 53 -6.29 -29.33 22.66
CA SER A 53 -7.16 -29.92 21.66
C SER A 53 -6.53 -29.77 20.27
N PHE A 54 -5.84 -30.82 19.83
CA PHE A 54 -5.33 -31.05 18.47
C PHE A 54 -6.40 -30.91 17.34
N SER A 55 -7.64 -30.54 17.67
CA SER A 55 -8.80 -30.42 16.79
C SER A 55 -9.16 -29.00 16.31
N ASP A 56 -8.48 -27.93 16.74
CA ASP A 56 -8.84 -26.58 16.28
C ASP A 56 -8.08 -26.14 15.02
N SER A 57 -8.78 -26.20 13.90
CA SER A 57 -8.37 -25.84 12.55
C SER A 57 -8.15 -24.32 12.32
N GLN A 58 -7.99 -23.50 13.37
CA GLN A 58 -8.02 -22.03 13.27
C GLN A 58 -6.71 -21.29 13.62
N GLY A 59 -5.69 -21.95 14.19
CA GLY A 59 -4.40 -21.32 14.56
C GLY A 59 -3.29 -21.45 13.51
N LEU A 60 -2.37 -20.47 13.44
CA LEU A 60 -1.23 -20.44 12.51
C LEU A 60 0.11 -20.65 13.25
N TYR A 61 1.01 -21.43 12.65
CA TYR A 61 2.32 -21.75 13.19
C TYR A 61 3.45 -21.05 12.41
N LEU A 62 4.29 -20.28 13.10
CA LEU A 62 5.40 -19.55 12.53
C LEU A 62 6.69 -20.38 12.56
N PRO A 63 7.33 -20.66 11.41
CA PRO A 63 8.69 -21.15 11.40
C PRO A 63 9.67 -20.05 11.81
N TYR A 64 10.80 -20.44 12.37
CA TYR A 64 11.84 -19.51 12.80
C TYR A 64 13.25 -20.08 12.61
N HIS A 65 14.23 -19.18 12.59
CA HIS A 65 15.65 -19.53 12.51
C HIS A 65 16.49 -18.47 13.22
N ALA A 66 17.71 -18.83 13.60
CA ALA A 66 18.66 -17.92 14.22
C ALA A 66 19.51 -17.22 13.16
N VAL A 67 19.73 -15.93 13.39
CA VAL A 67 20.77 -15.14 12.73
C VAL A 67 21.90 -14.97 13.73
N ILE A 68 23.06 -15.57 13.43
CA ILE A 68 24.26 -15.51 14.28
C ILE A 68 25.05 -14.26 13.92
N ARG A 69 25.36 -13.43 14.91
CA ARG A 69 26.17 -12.22 14.76
C ARG A 69 27.49 -12.43 15.51
N SER A 70 28.53 -12.82 14.78
CA SER A 70 29.87 -13.13 15.32
C SER A 70 30.58 -11.95 16.01
N GLU A 71 30.13 -10.72 15.80
CA GLU A 71 30.81 -9.48 16.25
C GLU A 71 30.17 -8.77 17.46
N LYS A 72 29.15 -9.36 18.11
CA LYS A 72 28.47 -8.74 19.27
C LYS A 72 28.59 -9.62 20.52
N THR A 73 29.05 -9.03 21.61
CA THR A 73 29.22 -9.65 22.93
C THR A 73 27.90 -9.90 23.66
N THR A 74 26.85 -9.11 23.42
CA THR A 74 25.61 -9.11 24.24
C THR A 74 24.37 -9.70 23.55
N SER A 75 24.50 -10.31 22.36
CA SER A 75 23.39 -11.00 21.67
C SER A 75 23.92 -11.73 20.42
N ARG A 76 24.65 -12.82 20.66
CA ARG A 76 25.31 -13.61 19.62
C ARG A 76 24.30 -14.27 18.67
N ILE A 77 23.11 -14.58 19.16
CA ILE A 77 21.99 -15.15 18.41
C ILE A 77 20.76 -14.23 18.49
N ARG A 78 20.11 -14.03 17.35
CA ARG A 78 18.78 -13.43 17.27
C ARG A 78 17.83 -14.41 16.57
N ILE A 79 16.78 -14.82 17.26
CA ILE A 79 15.73 -15.66 16.68
C ILE A 79 14.82 -14.78 15.80
N VAL A 80 14.62 -15.19 14.56
CA VAL A 80 13.80 -14.49 13.56
C VAL A 80 12.67 -15.41 13.12
N PHE A 81 11.44 -14.91 13.26
CA PHE A 81 10.22 -15.60 12.85
C PHE A 81 9.85 -15.20 11.43
N ASP A 82 9.53 -16.19 10.60
CA ASP A 82 9.27 -16.03 9.17
C ASP A 82 7.76 -15.97 8.90
N GLY A 83 7.19 -14.77 8.98
CA GLY A 83 5.80 -14.50 8.59
C GLY A 83 5.53 -14.56 7.09
N SER A 84 6.56 -14.80 6.26
CA SER A 84 6.45 -14.93 4.81
C SER A 84 6.40 -16.40 4.36
N ALA A 85 6.57 -17.35 5.27
CA ALA A 85 6.40 -18.77 5.00
C ALA A 85 4.97 -19.09 4.54
N HIS A 86 4.86 -19.95 3.54
CA HIS A 86 3.61 -20.42 2.95
C HIS A 86 3.83 -21.78 2.28
N GLU A 87 2.77 -22.57 2.10
CA GLU A 87 2.77 -23.75 1.23
C GLU A 87 2.52 -23.33 -0.24
N ASN A 88 2.86 -24.21 -1.18
CA ASN A 88 2.66 -23.93 -2.61
C ASN A 88 1.17 -23.66 -2.90
N GLY A 89 0.88 -22.49 -3.47
CA GLY A 89 -0.48 -22.06 -3.80
C GLY A 89 -1.25 -21.39 -2.66
N GLN A 90 -0.65 -21.22 -1.48
CA GLN A 90 -1.25 -20.53 -0.33
C GLN A 90 -0.64 -19.15 -0.09
N SER A 91 -1.41 -18.28 0.56
CA SER A 91 -0.96 -16.94 0.98
C SER A 91 -0.23 -17.01 2.32
N SER A 92 0.87 -16.28 2.46
CA SER A 92 1.60 -16.16 3.73
C SER A 92 0.87 -15.27 4.73
N LEU A 93 1.20 -15.35 6.02
CA LEU A 93 0.65 -14.45 7.04
C LEU A 93 0.89 -12.97 6.67
N ASN A 94 2.10 -12.65 6.24
CA ASN A 94 2.46 -11.31 5.77
C ASN A 94 1.65 -10.84 4.55
N GLN A 95 1.17 -11.74 3.69
CA GLN A 95 0.29 -11.36 2.57
C GLN A 95 -1.14 -11.07 3.03
N SER A 96 -1.59 -11.73 4.09
CA SER A 96 -2.92 -11.54 4.68
C SER A 96 -3.02 -10.38 5.68
N LEU A 97 -1.88 -9.94 6.24
CA LEU A 97 -1.85 -8.83 7.19
C LEU A 97 -1.83 -7.47 6.49
N TYR A 98 -2.69 -6.56 6.96
CA TYR A 98 -2.67 -5.16 6.54
C TYR A 98 -1.41 -4.46 7.08
N THR A 99 -0.55 -3.95 6.19
CA THR A 99 0.75 -3.36 6.56
C THR A 99 0.64 -2.03 7.32
N GLY A 100 -0.46 -1.29 7.14
CA GLY A 100 -0.61 0.06 7.66
C GLY A 100 0.13 1.14 6.84
N PRO A 101 -0.21 2.42 7.02
CA PRO A 101 0.52 3.53 6.41
C PRO A 101 1.94 3.66 6.98
N ASN A 102 2.89 4.14 6.17
CA ASN A 102 4.21 4.46 6.68
C ASN A 102 4.14 5.74 7.53
N LEU A 103 4.42 5.62 8.82
CA LEU A 103 4.46 6.73 9.78
C LEU A 103 5.89 7.19 10.11
N HIS A 104 6.91 6.50 9.60
CA HIS A 104 8.30 6.84 9.82
C HIS A 104 8.70 8.04 8.96
N PRO A 105 9.57 8.93 9.47
CA PRO A 105 10.12 10.05 8.70
C PRO A 105 10.92 9.53 7.51
N ASN A 106 11.07 10.37 6.49
CA ASN A 106 11.93 10.02 5.37
C ASN A 106 13.38 9.90 5.86
N ILE A 107 14.09 8.83 5.52
CA ILE A 107 15.47 8.62 6.00
C ILE A 107 16.40 9.77 5.59
N LEU A 108 16.20 10.38 4.43
CA LEU A 108 17.00 11.53 4.01
C LEU A 108 16.70 12.75 4.88
N GLU A 109 15.42 13.00 5.17
CA GLU A 109 14.98 14.08 6.05
C GLU A 109 15.55 13.89 7.46
N LEU A 110 15.48 12.68 7.99
CA LEU A 110 16.05 12.32 9.28
C LEU A 110 17.57 12.59 9.34
N LEU A 111 18.31 12.17 8.30
CA LEU A 111 19.75 12.42 8.20
C LEU A 111 20.10 13.90 8.04
N LEU A 112 19.26 14.67 7.34
CA LEU A 112 19.40 16.12 7.24
C LEU A 112 19.12 16.78 8.58
N CYS A 113 18.01 16.47 9.25
CA CYS A 113 17.67 16.95 10.58
C CYS A 113 18.77 16.63 11.59
N PHE A 114 19.32 15.42 11.55
CA PHE A 114 20.48 15.07 12.36
C PHE A 114 21.62 16.06 12.10
N ARG A 115 22.01 16.28 10.85
CA ARG A 115 23.09 17.20 10.46
C ARG A 115 22.73 18.70 10.58
N LYS A 116 21.53 19.07 11.02
CA LYS A 116 21.12 20.48 11.14
C LYS A 116 21.78 21.15 12.34
N SER A 117 21.80 20.48 13.50
CA SER A 117 22.19 21.07 14.77
C SER A 117 23.62 20.66 15.20
N PRO A 118 24.42 21.50 15.85
CA PRO A 118 25.80 21.19 16.27
C PRO A 118 25.93 20.01 17.24
N VAL A 119 25.05 19.91 18.24
CA VAL A 119 25.06 18.81 19.23
C VAL A 119 24.15 17.70 18.72
N ALA A 120 24.72 16.50 18.59
CA ALA A 120 24.09 15.32 18.02
C ALA A 120 23.98 14.24 19.08
N PHE A 121 22.85 13.53 19.13
CA PHE A 121 22.73 12.37 19.99
C PHE A 121 21.79 11.32 19.41
N ILE A 122 22.05 10.06 19.79
CA ILE A 122 21.26 8.90 19.39
C ILE A 122 21.00 8.01 20.59
N ALA A 123 19.89 7.26 20.55
CA ALA A 123 19.53 6.25 21.55
C ALA A 123 18.75 5.10 20.89
N ASP A 124 18.74 3.94 21.54
CA ASP A 124 18.03 2.71 21.14
C ASP A 124 16.84 2.47 22.07
N VAL A 125 15.67 2.16 21.51
CA VAL A 125 14.51 1.71 22.29
C VAL A 125 14.66 0.23 22.61
N LYS A 126 14.78 -0.12 23.89
CA LYS A 126 14.98 -1.50 24.33
C LYS A 126 13.80 -2.38 23.91
N SER A 127 14.07 -3.32 22.98
CA SER A 127 13.12 -4.35 22.56
C SER A 127 11.75 -3.77 22.15
N ALA A 128 11.76 -2.67 21.41
CA ALA A 128 10.59 -1.82 21.15
C ALA A 128 9.29 -2.55 20.77
N PHE A 129 9.37 -3.53 19.86
CA PHE A 129 8.19 -4.30 19.44
C PHE A 129 7.61 -5.18 20.56
N LEU A 130 8.49 -5.79 21.37
CA LEU A 130 8.09 -6.73 22.43
C LEU A 130 7.45 -6.02 23.63
N GLN A 131 7.48 -4.68 23.69
CA GLN A 131 6.76 -3.91 24.69
C GLN A 131 5.26 -3.76 24.37
N ILE A 132 4.84 -4.07 23.14
CA ILE A 132 3.46 -3.89 22.68
C ILE A 132 2.71 -5.22 22.80
N GLU A 133 1.58 -5.22 23.50
CA GLU A 133 0.69 -6.39 23.61
C GLU A 133 -0.06 -6.67 22.31
N LEU A 134 -0.23 -7.94 22.00
CA LEU A 134 -1.19 -8.39 21.00
C LEU A 134 -2.60 -8.37 21.58
N ASP A 135 -3.58 -8.08 20.72
CA ASP A 135 -5.00 -8.24 21.07
C ASP A 135 -5.24 -9.71 21.46
N LEU A 136 -6.03 -9.97 22.50
CA LEU A 136 -6.26 -11.31 23.06
C LEU A 136 -6.74 -12.37 22.04
N ARG A 137 -7.20 -11.96 20.86
CA ARG A 137 -7.68 -12.86 19.79
C ARG A 137 -6.60 -13.21 18.75
N ASP A 138 -5.44 -12.55 18.81
CA ASP A 138 -4.35 -12.70 17.84
C ASP A 138 -3.20 -13.67 18.23
N PRO A 139 -2.98 -14.10 19.50
CA PRO A 139 -1.89 -15.01 19.85
C PRO A 139 -1.95 -16.35 19.12
N ASP A 140 -3.15 -16.80 18.74
CA ASP A 140 -3.32 -18.05 17.99
C ASP A 140 -2.70 -18.04 16.59
N PHE A 141 -2.37 -16.86 16.06
CA PHE A 141 -1.70 -16.70 14.77
C PHE A 141 -0.18 -16.55 14.87
N THR A 142 0.38 -16.58 16.09
CA THR A 142 1.81 -16.41 16.38
C THR A 142 2.43 -17.64 17.04
N ARG A 143 1.76 -18.81 16.95
CA ARG A 143 2.20 -20.06 17.57
C ARG A 143 3.52 -20.55 16.96
N PHE A 144 4.37 -21.22 17.72
CA PHE A 144 5.58 -21.86 17.23
C PHE A 144 5.94 -23.09 18.08
N PHE A 145 6.69 -24.02 17.49
CA PHE A 145 7.13 -25.25 18.17
C PHE A 145 8.41 -25.01 18.97
N TRP A 146 8.50 -25.60 20.16
CA TRP A 146 9.71 -25.59 20.98
C TRP A 146 9.84 -26.88 21.81
N THR A 147 11.05 -27.22 22.26
CA THR A 147 11.29 -28.37 23.16
C THR A 147 12.47 -28.11 24.09
N TYR A 148 12.32 -28.49 25.36
CA TYR A 148 13.43 -28.56 26.32
C TYR A 148 14.20 -29.89 26.22
N ASN A 149 13.62 -30.91 25.60
CA ASN A 149 14.23 -32.23 25.43
C ASN A 149 14.15 -32.66 23.96
N LEU A 150 15.32 -32.79 23.32
CA LEU A 150 15.46 -33.13 21.89
C LEU A 150 14.93 -34.52 21.52
N ASN A 151 14.56 -35.35 22.50
CA ASN A 151 14.00 -36.68 22.32
C ASN A 151 12.48 -36.75 22.57
N ASN A 152 11.88 -35.70 23.12
CA ASN A 152 10.43 -35.64 23.37
C ASN A 152 9.71 -34.91 22.22
N GLU A 153 8.40 -35.13 22.11
CA GLU A 153 7.55 -34.34 21.23
C GLU A 153 7.60 -32.84 21.59
N PRO A 154 7.62 -31.94 20.60
CA PRO A 154 7.62 -30.51 20.86
C PRO A 154 6.29 -30.03 21.41
N TYR A 155 6.34 -29.05 22.32
CA TYR A 155 5.18 -28.29 22.75
C TYR A 155 5.04 -27.01 21.94
N VAL A 156 3.88 -26.36 22.09
CA VAL A 156 3.52 -25.14 21.37
C VAL A 156 3.56 -23.95 22.31
N LEU A 157 4.20 -22.88 21.83
CA LEU A 157 4.28 -21.59 22.48
C LEU A 157 3.64 -20.53 21.58
N ASN A 158 3.05 -19.48 22.15
CA ASN A 158 2.47 -18.35 21.41
C ASN A 158 2.99 -17.01 21.93
N PHE A 159 3.14 -16.03 21.04
CA PHE A 159 3.50 -14.68 21.45
C PHE A 159 2.29 -13.95 22.02
N THR A 160 2.50 -13.28 23.15
CA THR A 160 1.56 -12.32 23.74
C THR A 160 1.89 -10.87 23.33
N ARG A 161 3.07 -10.65 22.73
CA ARG A 161 3.60 -9.35 22.32
C ARG A 161 3.85 -9.28 20.81
N VAL A 162 3.91 -8.07 20.25
CA VAL A 162 4.18 -7.85 18.83
C VAL A 162 5.61 -8.34 18.49
N LEU A 163 5.71 -9.37 17.67
CA LEU A 163 6.99 -9.98 17.28
C LEU A 163 7.63 -9.30 16.06
N PHE A 164 8.94 -9.48 15.89
CA PHE A 164 9.66 -8.98 14.73
C PHE A 164 9.46 -9.89 13.51
N GLY A 165 9.23 -9.31 12.32
CA GLY A 165 9.13 -10.04 11.05
C GLY A 165 7.75 -10.03 10.39
N LEU A 166 6.72 -9.49 11.08
CA LEU A 166 5.41 -9.28 10.47
C LEU A 166 5.30 -7.90 9.82
N ARG A 167 4.61 -7.81 8.68
CA ARG A 167 4.40 -6.55 7.93
C ARG A 167 3.82 -5.39 8.74
N PRO A 168 2.81 -5.56 9.62
CA PRO A 168 2.23 -4.44 10.36
C PRO A 168 3.13 -3.90 11.50
N CYS A 169 4.14 -4.65 11.95
CA CYS A 169 4.88 -4.30 13.17
C CYS A 169 5.51 -2.90 13.14
N PRO A 170 6.17 -2.45 12.04
CA PRO A 170 6.73 -1.10 11.98
C PRO A 170 5.67 -0.01 12.09
N TYR A 171 4.46 -0.25 11.58
CA TYR A 171 3.34 0.68 11.72
C TYR A 171 2.81 0.69 13.15
N LEU A 172 2.60 -0.48 13.76
CA LEU A 172 2.12 -0.60 15.14
C LEU A 172 3.04 0.13 16.11
N LEU A 173 4.35 -0.09 16.01
CA LEU A 173 5.33 0.61 16.85
C LEU A 173 5.27 2.13 16.67
N ALA A 174 5.28 2.62 15.43
CA ALA A 174 5.23 4.05 15.17
C ALA A 174 3.90 4.68 15.61
N ALA A 175 2.78 3.98 15.45
CA ALA A 175 1.47 4.45 15.87
C ALA A 175 1.38 4.55 17.40
N THR A 176 1.86 3.54 18.13
CA THR A 176 1.92 3.53 19.59
C THR A 176 2.78 4.68 20.10
N LEU A 177 4.01 4.83 19.59
CA LEU A 177 4.89 5.93 19.98
C LEU A 177 4.27 7.31 19.74
N LYS A 178 3.72 7.54 18.53
CA LYS A 178 3.05 8.82 18.21
C LYS A 178 1.83 9.09 19.07
N HIS A 179 1.10 8.05 19.48
CA HIS A 179 -0.01 8.19 20.42
C HIS A 179 0.48 8.68 21.78
N HIS A 180 1.56 8.09 22.33
CA HIS A 180 2.16 8.54 23.59
C HIS A 180 2.71 9.96 23.48
N PHE A 181 3.40 10.32 22.40
CA PHE A 181 3.93 11.68 22.23
C PHE A 181 2.84 12.74 22.24
N LYS A 182 1.68 12.45 21.66
CA LYS A 182 0.55 13.38 21.61
C LYS A 182 0.08 13.81 23.01
N LYS A 183 0.25 12.96 24.04
CA LYS A 183 -0.10 13.27 25.43
C LYS A 183 0.75 14.42 26.01
N TYR A 184 2.00 14.55 25.54
CA TYR A 184 2.95 15.57 26.02
C TYR A 184 3.04 16.80 25.11
N LYS A 185 2.14 16.92 24.13
CA LYS A 185 2.15 18.04 23.18
C LYS A 185 2.03 19.40 23.87
N GLU A 186 1.22 19.49 24.92
CA GLU A 186 1.02 20.73 25.67
C GLU A 186 2.15 21.01 26.66
N GLN A 187 2.72 19.96 27.27
CA GLN A 187 3.76 20.07 28.29
C GLN A 187 5.16 20.29 27.68
N TYR A 188 5.50 19.56 26.62
CA TYR A 188 6.80 19.58 25.95
C TYR A 188 6.63 19.77 24.43
N PRO A 189 6.14 20.94 23.97
CA PRO A 189 5.83 21.16 22.56
C PRO A 189 7.04 20.99 21.63
N HIS A 190 8.21 21.48 22.04
CA HIS A 190 9.45 21.38 21.26
C HIS A 190 9.94 19.93 21.12
N THR A 191 9.96 19.18 22.21
CA THR A 191 10.37 17.78 22.21
C THR A 191 9.36 16.89 21.49
N PHE A 192 8.06 17.20 21.57
CA PHE A 192 7.02 16.55 20.77
C PHE A 192 7.28 16.67 19.27
N GLU A 193 7.56 17.89 18.77
CA GLU A 193 7.85 18.13 17.35
C GLU A 193 9.13 17.41 16.89
N LEU A 194 10.16 17.44 17.74
CA LEU A 194 11.41 16.73 17.50
C LEU A 194 11.19 15.23 17.39
N LEU A 195 10.56 14.60 18.39
CA LEU A 195 10.32 13.15 18.42
C LEU A 195 9.50 12.66 17.23
N ASN A 196 8.50 13.43 16.80
CA ASN A 196 7.65 13.06 15.67
C ASN A 196 8.40 13.01 14.32
N SER A 197 9.58 13.65 14.24
CA SER A 197 10.45 13.69 13.05
C SER A 197 11.78 12.94 13.21
N SER A 198 12.10 12.44 14.41
CA SER A 198 13.44 11.96 14.77
C SER A 198 13.55 10.46 15.09
N ILE A 199 12.43 9.74 15.15
CA ILE A 199 12.42 8.29 15.44
C ILE A 199 12.31 7.48 14.16
N TYR A 200 13.18 6.49 14.01
CA TYR A 200 13.13 5.52 12.93
C TYR A 200 13.16 4.11 13.50
N VAL A 201 12.01 3.45 13.48
CA VAL A 201 11.82 2.12 14.08
C VAL A 201 12.21 2.11 15.57
N ASP A 202 13.34 1.51 15.94
CA ASP A 202 13.88 1.39 17.29
C ASP A 202 14.96 2.45 17.59
N ASP A 203 15.40 3.24 16.61
CA ASP A 203 16.43 4.25 16.76
C ASP A 203 15.84 5.66 16.96
N LEU A 204 16.28 6.35 18.00
CA LEU A 204 16.10 7.78 18.20
C LEU A 204 17.32 8.53 17.64
N ILE A 205 17.12 9.42 16.67
CA ILE A 205 18.20 10.18 16.01
C ILE A 205 17.89 11.67 16.07
N CYS A 206 18.57 12.40 16.96
CA CYS A 206 18.26 13.80 17.25
C CYS A 206 19.49 14.72 17.23
N GLY A 207 19.23 16.02 17.26
CA GLY A 207 20.25 17.03 17.52
C GLY A 207 19.66 18.34 18.05
N GLN A 208 20.45 19.07 18.84
CA GLN A 208 20.11 20.37 19.41
C GLN A 208 21.21 21.41 19.20
N ASN A 209 20.84 22.68 19.34
CA ASN A 209 21.74 23.81 19.08
C ASN A 209 22.75 24.05 20.21
N ASN A 210 22.41 23.67 21.44
CA ASN A 210 23.30 23.79 22.58
C ASN A 210 23.21 22.54 23.48
N VAL A 211 24.17 22.42 24.40
CA VAL A 211 24.32 21.25 25.27
C VAL A 211 23.20 21.19 26.32
N LEU A 212 22.74 22.33 26.83
CA LEU A 212 21.69 22.38 27.86
C LEU A 212 20.33 21.95 27.30
N ASP A 213 19.97 22.40 26.09
CA ASP A 213 18.77 21.97 25.37
C ASP A 213 18.86 20.49 25.01
N ALA A 214 20.05 19.98 24.66
CA ALA A 214 20.26 18.56 24.44
C ALA A 214 20.02 17.75 25.71
N LEU A 215 20.51 18.20 26.86
CA LEU A 215 20.28 17.56 28.15
C LEU A 215 18.80 17.58 28.52
N ARG A 216 18.15 18.76 28.45
CA ARG A 216 16.72 18.92 28.70
C ARG A 216 15.88 17.99 27.83
N THR A 217 16.15 17.96 26.52
CA THR A 217 15.48 17.06 25.58
C THR A 217 15.71 15.60 25.96
N THR A 218 16.91 15.23 26.40
CA THR A 218 17.22 13.86 26.84
C THR A 218 16.36 13.46 28.03
N LEU A 219 16.28 14.32 29.06
CA LEU A 219 15.48 14.05 30.25
C LEU A 219 13.98 13.97 29.94
N GLU A 220 13.48 14.89 29.11
CA GLU A 220 12.09 14.85 28.63
C GLU A 220 11.80 13.58 27.83
N CYS A 221 12.71 13.15 26.96
CA CYS A 221 12.61 11.88 26.23
C CYS A 221 12.59 10.68 27.19
N LEU A 222 13.48 10.63 28.18
CA LEU A 222 13.52 9.54 29.17
C LEU A 222 12.19 9.43 29.90
N GLN A 223 11.59 10.55 30.31
CA GLN A 223 10.29 10.57 30.95
C GLN A 223 9.18 10.05 30.02
N ILE A 224 9.06 10.61 28.81
CA ILE A 224 8.03 10.23 27.83
C ILE A 224 8.10 8.73 27.51
N PHE A 225 9.30 8.21 27.30
CA PHE A 225 9.53 6.81 26.95
C PHE A 225 9.37 5.87 28.14
N SER A 226 9.73 6.30 29.35
CA SER A 226 9.45 5.57 30.59
C SER A 226 7.93 5.40 30.81
N ASP A 227 7.16 6.47 30.61
CA ASP A 227 5.70 6.45 30.74
C ASP A 227 5.03 5.58 29.66
N ALA A 228 5.70 5.36 28.53
CA ALA A 228 5.28 4.44 27.47
C ALA A 228 5.73 2.98 27.72
N GLY A 229 6.47 2.70 28.81
CA GLY A 229 7.06 1.39 29.07
C GLY A 229 8.20 1.01 28.11
N MET A 230 8.74 1.97 27.36
CA MET A 230 9.72 1.75 26.29
C MET A 230 11.06 2.38 26.64
N LEU A 231 11.88 1.72 27.45
CA LEU A 231 13.13 2.30 27.95
C LEU A 231 14.14 2.62 26.83
N LEU A 232 14.66 3.84 26.84
CA LEU A 232 15.76 4.29 25.99
C LEU A 232 17.11 3.91 26.61
N ARG A 233 18.01 3.36 25.80
CA ARG A 233 19.34 2.92 26.22
C ARG A 233 20.39 3.25 25.16
N LYS A 234 21.66 2.96 25.46
CA LYS A 234 22.79 3.09 24.52
C LYS A 234 22.93 4.52 23.98
N TRP A 235 22.79 5.48 24.88
CA TRP A 235 22.95 6.88 24.53
C TRP A 235 24.36 7.15 24.03
N ARG A 236 24.46 7.86 22.90
CA ARG A 236 25.73 8.29 22.30
C ARG A 236 25.61 9.72 21.79
N THR A 237 26.67 10.51 21.96
CA THR A 237 26.72 11.91 21.51
C THR A 237 28.08 12.27 20.91
N ASN A 238 28.12 13.31 20.08
CA ASN A 238 29.36 13.94 19.63
C ASN A 238 29.92 14.98 20.62
N SER A 239 29.17 15.39 21.64
CA SER A 239 29.59 16.39 22.63
C SER A 239 30.14 15.74 23.90
N LYS A 240 31.42 15.97 24.20
CA LYS A 240 32.04 15.49 25.45
C LYS A 240 31.35 16.07 26.69
N GLN A 241 30.94 17.34 26.63
CA GLN A 241 30.26 18.01 27.73
C GLN A 241 28.89 17.40 28.01
N LEU A 242 28.11 17.08 26.96
CA LEU A 242 26.82 16.41 27.14
C LEU A 242 26.99 15.02 27.75
N ASN A 243 28.02 14.28 27.33
CA ASN A 243 28.31 12.95 27.88
C ASN A 243 28.63 12.99 29.39
N LEU A 244 29.37 14.00 29.85
CA LEU A 244 29.63 14.21 31.28
C LEU A 244 28.35 14.54 32.06
N LEU A 245 27.49 15.40 31.51
CA LEU A 245 26.21 15.75 32.14
C LEU A 245 25.28 14.55 32.23
N TRP A 246 25.23 13.70 31.19
CA TRP A 246 24.48 12.45 31.23
C TRP A 246 24.96 11.51 32.33
N GLN A 247 26.26 11.42 32.57
CA GLN A 247 26.80 10.61 33.67
C GLN A 247 26.38 11.14 35.05
N GLN A 248 26.32 12.46 35.21
CA GLN A 248 25.87 13.10 36.45
C GLN A 248 24.38 12.85 36.71
N GLU A 249 23.56 12.87 35.66
CA GLU A 249 22.11 12.59 35.71
C GLU A 249 21.78 11.08 35.71
N GLY A 250 22.80 10.20 35.72
CA GLY A 250 22.59 8.74 35.77
C GLY A 250 22.10 8.10 34.47
N VAL A 251 22.27 8.76 33.32
CA VAL A 251 21.88 8.24 32.01
C VAL A 251 22.91 7.19 31.54
N GLU A 252 22.43 5.99 31.21
CA GLU A 252 23.29 4.88 30.74
C GLU A 252 23.86 5.16 29.34
N THR A 253 25.17 5.38 29.25
CA THR A 253 25.88 5.69 28.01
C THR A 253 26.75 4.51 27.56
N GLU A 254 26.79 4.24 26.25
CA GLU A 254 27.78 3.29 25.71
C GLU A 254 29.11 4.00 25.53
N TYR A 255 30.05 3.78 26.45
CA TYR A 255 31.43 4.24 26.29
C TYR A 255 32.04 3.65 25.03
N SER A 256 32.50 4.51 24.14
CA SER A 256 33.38 4.15 23.03
C SER A 256 34.58 5.08 23.14
N GLU A 257 35.75 4.55 23.50
CA GLU A 257 37.02 5.31 23.55
C GLU A 257 37.41 5.91 22.19
N THR A 258 36.75 5.50 21.11
CA THR A 258 36.89 6.09 19.79
C THR A 258 36.06 7.37 19.68
N SER A 259 36.76 8.50 19.67
CA SER A 259 36.27 9.86 19.36
C SER A 259 35.77 10.05 17.91
N ALA A 260 35.35 8.97 17.27
CA ALA A 260 34.66 8.95 16.00
C ALA A 260 33.52 7.94 16.12
N ILE A 261 32.36 8.27 15.58
CA ILE A 261 31.28 7.32 15.31
C ILE A 261 31.89 6.22 14.43
N ASP A 262 32.34 5.14 15.06
CA ASP A 262 32.98 4.01 14.41
C ASP A 262 31.87 3.13 13.84
N LEU A 263 31.50 3.42 12.59
CA LEU A 263 30.67 2.55 11.78
C LEU A 263 31.52 1.32 11.44
N ARG A 264 31.19 0.22 12.13
CA ARG A 264 31.72 -1.15 12.05
C ARG A 264 31.87 -1.74 10.61
N PRO A 265 32.54 -2.90 10.47
CA PRO A 265 33.59 -3.17 9.48
C PRO A 265 33.10 -3.42 8.04
N PRO A 266 34.00 -3.32 7.05
CA PRO A 266 33.69 -3.50 5.64
C PRO A 266 33.25 -4.93 5.36
N THR A 267 32.01 -5.11 4.93
CA THR A 267 31.54 -6.35 4.33
C THR A 267 32.31 -6.56 3.02
N LYS A 268 33.03 -7.69 2.93
CA LYS A 268 33.84 -8.08 1.78
C LYS A 268 33.01 -8.11 0.50
N ILE A 269 33.08 -7.06 -0.30
CA ILE A 269 32.88 -7.10 -1.75
C ILE A 269 34.01 -6.27 -2.35
N LEU A 270 35.00 -7.01 -2.89
CA LEU A 270 36.23 -6.54 -3.53
C LEU A 270 37.26 -5.96 -2.55
N GLY A 271 38.45 -6.55 -2.51
CA GLY A 271 39.60 -6.20 -1.67
C GLY A 271 40.22 -4.82 -1.93
N LEU A 272 39.42 -3.80 -2.18
CA LEU A 272 39.77 -2.41 -1.88
C LEU A 272 39.65 -2.24 -0.37
N ALA A 273 40.74 -2.51 0.34
CA ALA A 273 40.93 -2.02 1.70
C ALA A 273 40.81 -0.50 1.63
N CYS A 274 39.58 -0.02 1.85
CA CYS A 274 39.25 1.39 1.82
C CYS A 274 40.14 2.06 2.87
N LEU A 275 40.89 3.07 2.44
CA LEU A 275 41.42 4.16 3.26
C LEU A 275 40.25 4.87 3.99
N GLY A 276 39.57 4.11 4.85
CA GLY A 276 38.23 4.34 5.35
C GLY A 276 38.18 5.19 6.61
N SER A 277 39.20 6.01 6.87
CA SER A 277 39.27 6.83 8.08
C SER A 277 38.87 8.29 7.86
N ARG A 278 38.63 8.79 6.64
CA ARG A 278 38.33 10.22 6.43
C ARG A 278 37.20 10.48 5.43
N LYS A 279 36.13 11.09 5.95
CA LYS A 279 34.88 11.46 5.27
C LYS A 279 35.13 12.48 4.14
N GLY A 280 35.44 12.01 2.93
CA GLY A 280 35.54 12.89 1.75
C GLY A 280 35.43 12.20 0.37
N PHE A 281 35.26 10.88 0.32
CA PHE A 281 35.67 10.11 -0.85
C PHE A 281 34.67 9.95 -2.02
N ASN A 282 33.46 10.53 -1.96
CA ASN A 282 32.52 10.41 -3.09
C ASN A 282 32.85 11.34 -4.27
N LEU A 283 33.60 12.44 -4.07
CA LEU A 283 34.04 13.31 -5.18
C LEU A 283 35.19 12.69 -6.01
N PHE A 284 36.05 11.89 -5.38
CA PHE A 284 37.31 11.41 -5.96
C PHE A 284 37.18 10.12 -6.79
N ARG A 285 36.05 9.42 -6.68
CA ARG A 285 35.75 8.22 -7.48
C ARG A 285 35.78 8.52 -8.98
N SER A 286 35.34 9.71 -9.40
CA SER A 286 35.22 10.06 -10.83
C SER A 286 36.55 10.02 -11.61
N LYS A 287 37.67 10.46 -11.02
CA LYS A 287 38.98 10.44 -11.69
C LYS A 287 39.68 9.08 -11.61
N GLY A 288 39.60 8.38 -10.47
CA GLY A 288 40.16 7.04 -10.32
C GLY A 288 39.42 6.00 -11.17
N SER A 289 38.10 6.13 -11.31
CA SER A 289 37.29 5.24 -12.15
C SER A 289 37.63 5.30 -13.63
N ILE A 290 38.09 6.46 -14.14
CA ILE A 290 38.55 6.58 -15.53
C ILE A 290 39.82 5.75 -15.74
N GLU A 291 40.75 5.78 -14.80
CA GLU A 291 41.99 5.01 -14.93
C GLU A 291 41.76 3.50 -14.76
N VAL A 292 40.86 3.09 -13.86
CA VAL A 292 40.41 1.68 -13.75
C VAL A 292 39.70 1.22 -15.03
N TYR A 293 38.87 2.08 -15.62
CA TYR A 293 38.21 1.80 -16.90
C TYR A 293 39.22 1.67 -18.05
N ASN A 294 40.27 2.51 -18.08
CA ASN A 294 41.35 2.39 -19.06
C ASN A 294 42.12 1.07 -18.91
N LEU A 295 42.36 0.59 -17.68
CA LEU A 295 42.99 -0.70 -17.41
C LEU A 295 42.14 -1.88 -17.86
N TRP A 296 40.82 -1.79 -17.66
CA TRP A 296 39.86 -2.78 -18.15
C TRP A 296 39.83 -2.86 -19.68
N ILE A 297 39.86 -1.72 -20.38
CA ILE A 297 39.98 -1.69 -21.86
C ILE A 297 41.28 -2.35 -22.34
N LEU A 298 42.37 -2.19 -21.57
CA LEU A 298 43.67 -2.76 -21.90
C LEU A 298 43.78 -4.26 -21.56
N GLY A 299 42.74 -4.88 -21.00
CA GLY A 299 42.72 -6.31 -20.65
C GLY A 299 43.73 -6.70 -19.58
N VAL A 300 44.13 -5.74 -18.72
CA VAL A 300 45.10 -5.97 -17.64
C VAL A 300 44.41 -6.73 -16.51
N ASP A 301 44.98 -7.87 -16.12
CA ASP A 301 44.42 -8.70 -15.04
C ASP A 301 44.67 -8.06 -13.66
N TRP A 302 43.85 -8.41 -12.67
CA TRP A 302 43.77 -7.71 -11.38
C TRP A 302 45.07 -7.70 -10.57
N ASP A 303 45.90 -8.72 -10.72
CA ASP A 303 47.18 -8.88 -10.02
C ASP A 303 48.40 -8.48 -10.88
N SER A 304 48.16 -7.90 -12.07
CA SER A 304 49.22 -7.52 -13.01
C SER A 304 49.85 -6.17 -12.66
N GLU A 305 51.13 -5.99 -12.95
CA GLU A 305 51.75 -4.67 -12.84
C GLU A 305 51.11 -3.65 -13.79
N LEU A 306 50.88 -2.45 -13.26
CA LEU A 306 50.36 -1.30 -14.01
C LEU A 306 51.27 -0.97 -15.22
N PRO A 307 50.71 -0.86 -16.44
CA PRO A 307 51.46 -0.44 -17.62
C PRO A 307 52.13 0.93 -17.38
N SER A 308 53.37 1.07 -17.86
CA SER A 308 54.21 2.26 -17.66
C SER A 308 53.52 3.59 -18.05
N LYS A 309 52.66 3.58 -19.07
CA LYS A 309 51.85 4.74 -19.49
C LYS A 309 50.82 5.22 -18.46
N LEU A 310 50.27 4.31 -17.66
CA LEU A 310 49.25 4.61 -16.65
C LEU A 310 49.83 4.75 -15.24
N ARG A 311 51.01 4.15 -14.98
CA ARG A 311 51.71 4.22 -13.69
C ARG A 311 51.94 5.66 -13.21
N HIS A 312 52.37 6.56 -14.09
CA HIS A 312 52.59 7.98 -13.75
C HIS A 312 51.28 8.72 -13.40
N LYS A 313 50.19 8.47 -14.15
CA LYS A 313 48.87 9.07 -13.87
C LYS A 313 48.28 8.53 -12.57
N TRP A 314 48.45 7.24 -12.31
CA TRP A 314 48.02 6.58 -11.08
C TRP A 314 48.76 7.13 -9.86
N GLN A 315 50.09 7.27 -9.94
CA GLN A 315 50.90 7.88 -8.89
C GLN A 315 50.48 9.33 -8.63
N GLN A 316 50.27 10.14 -9.67
CA GLN A 316 49.81 11.52 -9.54
C GLN A 316 48.41 11.61 -8.90
N TRP A 317 47.51 10.67 -9.21
CA TRP A 317 46.20 10.58 -8.57
C TRP A 317 46.32 10.15 -7.10
N SER A 318 47.14 9.14 -6.80
CA SER A 318 47.39 8.66 -5.43
C SER A 318 47.93 9.78 -4.54
N SER A 319 48.92 10.53 -5.02
CA SER A 319 49.47 11.68 -4.28
C SER A 319 48.45 12.80 -4.09
N LYS A 320 47.57 13.05 -5.06
CA LYS A 320 46.46 14.02 -4.92
C LYS A 320 45.38 13.56 -3.95
N ALA A 321 45.13 12.24 -3.86
CA ALA A 321 44.19 11.66 -2.91
C ALA A 321 44.74 11.73 -1.49
N GLU A 322 46.04 11.52 -1.31
CA GLU A 322 46.74 11.68 -0.02
C GLU A 322 46.75 13.14 0.45
N SER A 323 46.97 14.11 -0.47
CA SER A 323 46.94 15.54 -0.14
C SER A 323 45.52 16.07 0.13
N SER A 324 44.45 15.39 -0.30
CA SER A 324 43.06 15.84 -0.08
C SER A 324 42.51 15.50 1.31
N THR A 325 43.34 14.93 2.19
CA THR A 325 42.96 14.59 3.57
C THR A 325 42.66 15.82 4.45
N GLU A 326 42.89 17.03 3.95
CA GLU A 326 42.56 18.30 4.61
C GLU A 326 41.11 18.76 4.44
N THR A 327 40.35 18.21 3.48
CA THR A 327 38.95 18.64 3.27
C THR A 327 38.05 18.08 4.38
N LYS A 328 37.86 18.86 5.45
CA LYS A 328 36.93 18.53 6.54
C LYS A 328 35.51 18.96 6.15
N ILE A 329 34.62 17.98 5.97
CA ILE A 329 33.18 18.27 5.84
C ILE A 329 32.67 18.58 7.26
N PRO A 330 32.15 19.79 7.53
CA PRO A 330 31.58 20.10 8.84
C PRO A 330 30.47 19.11 9.16
N ARG A 331 30.34 18.72 10.44
CA ARG A 331 29.25 17.83 10.87
C ARG A 331 27.93 18.51 10.50
N PHE A 332 27.75 19.72 10.98
CA PHE A 332 26.54 20.49 10.86
C PHE A 332 26.65 21.37 9.62
N TYR A 333 25.66 21.30 8.73
CA TYR A 333 25.78 21.96 7.42
C TYR A 333 25.58 23.48 7.49
N LEU A 334 25.06 24.00 8.60
CA LEU A 334 24.91 25.44 8.82
C LEU A 334 26.12 26.08 9.49
N GLY A 335 27.16 25.34 9.88
CA GLY A 335 28.42 25.89 10.43
C GLY A 335 28.24 26.86 11.62
N ASP A 336 29.36 27.37 12.16
CA ASP A 336 29.35 28.52 13.10
C ASP A 336 29.02 29.81 12.32
N ILE A 337 27.94 29.77 11.54
CA ILE A 337 27.46 30.93 10.79
C ILE A 337 26.68 31.79 11.79
N ASP A 338 27.42 32.59 12.54
CA ASP A 338 26.90 33.72 13.34
C ASP A 338 26.43 34.89 12.44
N GLN A 339 26.53 34.75 11.12
CA GLN A 339 26.13 35.75 10.14
C GLN A 339 24.72 35.47 9.63
N GLU A 340 23.87 36.49 9.53
CA GLU A 340 22.57 36.36 8.87
C GLU A 340 22.77 35.78 7.47
N ILE A 341 22.12 34.65 7.20
CA ILE A 341 22.21 33.99 5.90
C ILE A 341 21.58 34.91 4.85
N SER A 342 22.42 35.58 4.07
CA SER A 342 21.98 36.57 3.08
C SER A 342 21.26 35.93 1.88
N LYS A 343 21.61 34.69 1.53
CA LYS A 343 21.03 33.97 0.38
C LYS A 343 21.18 32.45 0.51
N PHE A 344 20.13 31.73 0.13
CA PHE A 344 20.18 30.28 -0.10
C PHE A 344 20.18 29.98 -1.60
N GLU A 345 21.16 29.19 -2.06
CA GLU A 345 21.25 28.74 -3.44
C GLU A 345 21.22 27.21 -3.51
N ILE A 346 20.42 26.65 -4.42
CA ILE A 346 20.35 25.22 -4.67
C ILE A 346 21.07 24.94 -6.00
N HIS A 347 22.19 24.23 -5.93
CA HIS A 347 22.96 23.84 -7.10
C HIS A 347 22.56 22.43 -7.54
N SER A 348 21.96 22.31 -8.72
CA SER A 348 21.74 21.02 -9.38
C SER A 348 22.81 20.82 -10.44
N PHE A 349 23.59 19.76 -10.30
CA PHE A 349 24.64 19.42 -11.26
C PHE A 349 24.06 18.55 -12.37
N LEU A 350 24.24 18.99 -13.61
CA LEU A 350 23.98 18.18 -14.81
C LEU A 350 25.30 17.58 -15.32
N ASP A 351 25.20 16.64 -16.27
CA ASP A 351 26.36 15.97 -16.85
C ASP A 351 27.37 17.01 -17.34
N THR A 352 28.59 16.93 -16.82
CA THR A 352 29.65 17.89 -17.07
C THR A 352 30.03 17.93 -18.55
N THR A 353 29.86 16.82 -19.27
CA THR A 353 30.21 16.74 -20.69
C THR A 353 29.31 17.60 -21.58
N GLU A 354 28.00 17.66 -21.30
CA GLU A 354 27.04 18.46 -22.05
C GLU A 354 27.23 19.96 -21.78
N ILE A 355 27.47 20.33 -20.53
CA ILE A 355 27.74 21.72 -20.14
C ILE A 355 29.05 22.21 -20.75
N LEU A 356 30.11 21.39 -20.74
CA LEU A 356 31.40 21.77 -21.31
C LEU A 356 31.31 21.99 -22.82
N ALA A 357 30.62 21.10 -23.54
CA ALA A 357 30.37 21.26 -24.97
C ALA A 357 29.61 22.56 -25.27
N LEU A 358 28.58 22.88 -24.48
CA LEU A 358 27.83 24.15 -24.63
C LEU A 358 28.69 25.38 -24.33
N LYS A 359 29.58 25.32 -23.32
CA LYS A 359 30.51 26.43 -23.02
C LYS A 359 31.56 26.63 -24.13
N GLN A 360 31.95 25.56 -24.82
CA GLN A 360 32.92 25.58 -25.91
C GLN A 360 32.27 25.78 -27.28
N ASN A 361 30.95 26.01 -27.35
CA ASN A 361 30.16 26.08 -28.58
C ASN A 361 30.32 24.84 -29.49
N GLU A 362 30.57 23.68 -28.90
CA GLU A 362 30.67 22.39 -29.59
C GLU A 362 29.30 21.73 -29.75
N GLN A 363 29.16 20.87 -30.77
CA GLN A 363 27.93 20.13 -30.99
C GLN A 363 27.73 19.04 -29.92
N LEU A 364 26.52 18.98 -29.36
CA LEU A 364 26.12 17.91 -28.44
C LEU A 364 26.11 16.54 -29.14
N ARG A 365 26.47 15.50 -28.38
CA ARG A 365 26.45 14.09 -28.82
C ARG A 365 25.04 13.69 -29.25
N SER A 366 24.93 12.80 -30.24
CA SER A 366 23.64 12.29 -30.75
C SER A 366 22.81 11.58 -29.68
N SER A 367 23.44 11.01 -28.65
CA SER A 367 22.80 10.34 -27.52
C SER A 367 22.20 11.29 -26.48
N SER A 368 22.46 12.59 -26.57
CA SER A 368 22.02 13.57 -25.57
C SER A 368 20.52 13.83 -25.67
N GLU A 369 19.79 13.66 -24.55
CA GLU A 369 18.34 13.91 -24.48
C GLU A 369 17.98 15.38 -24.72
N ILE A 370 18.94 16.31 -24.54
CA ILE A 370 18.74 17.74 -24.69
C ILE A 370 19.06 18.27 -26.09
N LYS A 371 19.77 17.51 -26.93
CA LYS A 371 20.17 17.96 -28.28
C LYS A 371 18.99 18.41 -29.14
N SER A 372 17.86 17.70 -29.08
CA SER A 372 16.64 18.02 -29.84
C SER A 372 15.92 19.27 -29.33
N LEU A 373 16.31 19.82 -28.18
CA LEU A 373 15.62 20.90 -27.49
C LEU A 373 16.33 22.26 -27.61
N VAL A 374 17.36 22.35 -28.46
CA VAL A 374 18.16 23.55 -28.72
C VAL A 374 18.59 24.25 -27.42
N PRO A 375 19.44 23.59 -26.61
CA PRO A 375 19.83 24.11 -25.30
C PRO A 375 20.89 25.20 -25.42
N TYR A 376 20.87 26.17 -24.51
CA TYR A 376 21.91 27.19 -24.37
C TYR A 376 22.11 27.57 -22.89
N LEU A 377 23.25 28.18 -22.57
CA LEU A 377 23.52 28.71 -21.23
C LEU A 377 23.19 30.20 -21.19
N ASP A 378 22.44 30.64 -20.17
CA ASP A 378 22.19 32.06 -19.93
C ASP A 378 23.37 32.75 -19.22
N GLU A 379 23.26 34.07 -19.00
CA GLU A 379 24.27 34.90 -18.32
C GLU A 379 24.61 34.40 -16.91
N ASN A 380 23.68 33.68 -16.27
CA ASN A 380 23.84 33.10 -14.94
C ASN A 380 24.37 31.65 -14.98
N ASN A 381 24.84 31.17 -16.13
CA ASN A 381 25.24 29.78 -16.37
C ASN A 381 24.11 28.75 -16.12
N LEU A 382 22.85 29.16 -16.24
CA LEU A 382 21.71 28.23 -16.18
C LEU A 382 21.43 27.65 -17.57
N LEU A 383 21.24 26.33 -17.61
CA LEU A 383 20.84 25.64 -18.83
C LEU A 383 19.37 25.95 -19.14
N ARG A 384 19.14 26.65 -20.26
CA ARG A 384 17.81 26.99 -20.77
C ARG A 384 17.58 26.34 -22.13
N LEU A 385 16.31 26.24 -22.48
CA LEU A 385 15.89 25.76 -23.79
C LEU A 385 15.27 26.91 -24.59
N THR A 386 15.47 26.90 -25.90
CA THR A 386 14.73 27.77 -26.81
C THR A 386 13.69 26.97 -27.60
N GLY A 387 12.80 27.65 -28.30
CA GLY A 387 11.71 26.98 -29.02
C GLY A 387 10.94 27.90 -29.95
N ARG A 388 9.72 27.46 -30.31
CA ARG A 388 8.86 28.13 -31.30
C ARG A 388 8.03 29.29 -30.72
N LEU A 389 8.25 29.66 -29.46
CA LEU A 389 7.46 30.66 -28.73
C LEU A 389 8.18 32.01 -28.60
N LEU A 390 9.19 32.27 -29.42
CA LEU A 390 9.97 33.53 -29.38
C LEU A 390 9.09 34.75 -29.62
N GLU A 391 8.17 34.65 -30.58
CA GLU A 391 7.24 35.72 -30.97
C GLU A 391 5.98 35.80 -30.10
N ALA A 392 5.80 34.89 -29.13
CA ALA A 392 4.63 34.92 -28.26
C ALA A 392 4.73 36.07 -27.24
N ASP A 393 3.60 36.65 -26.83
CA ASP A 393 3.56 37.64 -25.74
C ASP A 393 3.61 36.92 -24.38
N LEU A 394 4.78 36.37 -24.06
CA LEU A 394 5.07 35.60 -22.85
C LEU A 394 6.29 36.16 -22.13
N CYS A 395 6.40 35.89 -20.82
CA CYS A 395 7.60 36.34 -20.10
C CYS A 395 8.85 35.56 -20.54
N PHE A 396 10.04 36.11 -20.27
CA PHE A 396 11.31 35.49 -20.67
C PHE A 396 11.46 34.04 -20.17
N GLY A 397 11.02 33.74 -18.94
CA GLY A 397 11.09 32.39 -18.38
C GLY A 397 10.12 31.38 -19.02
N GLU A 398 9.01 31.86 -19.59
CA GLU A 398 8.04 31.04 -20.33
C GLU A 398 8.54 30.75 -21.76
N LYS A 399 9.21 31.73 -22.38
CA LYS A 399 9.88 31.55 -23.68
C LYS A 399 11.11 30.65 -23.58
N HIS A 400 11.88 30.84 -22.52
CA HIS A 400 13.16 30.18 -22.28
C HIS A 400 13.18 29.44 -20.93
N PRO A 401 12.44 28.33 -20.81
CA PRO A 401 12.34 27.59 -19.56
C PRO A 401 13.70 26.99 -19.17
N VAL A 402 13.97 26.97 -17.85
CA VAL A 402 15.17 26.35 -17.29
C VAL A 402 15.03 24.83 -17.36
N PHE A 403 16.08 24.16 -17.84
CA PHE A 403 16.10 22.71 -17.91
C PHE A 403 16.21 22.11 -16.50
N LEU A 404 15.34 21.14 -16.19
CA LEU A 404 15.43 20.35 -14.96
C LEU A 404 15.55 18.86 -15.27
N PRO A 405 16.55 18.16 -14.70
CA PRO A 405 16.72 16.73 -14.92
C PRO A 405 15.52 15.97 -14.34
N ARG A 406 14.98 15.02 -15.12
CA ARG A 406 13.85 14.18 -14.67
C ARG A 406 14.18 13.37 -13.41
N ARG A 407 15.39 12.80 -13.33
CA ARG A 407 15.84 11.92 -12.24
C ARG A 407 16.54 12.72 -11.15
N CYS A 408 15.83 13.66 -10.54
CA CYS A 408 16.38 14.45 -9.45
C CYS A 408 15.32 14.65 -8.36
N LYS A 409 15.75 14.55 -7.10
CA LYS A 409 14.83 14.71 -5.97
C LYS A 409 14.22 16.11 -5.90
N PHE A 410 14.99 17.13 -6.29
CA PHE A 410 14.49 18.50 -6.38
C PHE A 410 13.32 18.60 -7.37
N THR A 411 13.45 18.00 -8.55
CA THR A 411 12.38 17.98 -9.58
C THR A 411 11.11 17.31 -9.06
N GLU A 412 11.23 16.18 -8.35
CA GLU A 412 10.08 15.50 -7.71
C GLU A 412 9.38 16.38 -6.68
N LEU A 413 10.15 16.97 -5.76
CA LEU A 413 9.62 17.85 -4.70
C LEU A 413 8.95 19.09 -5.30
N HIS A 414 9.54 19.67 -6.35
CA HIS A 414 8.97 20.82 -7.02
C HIS A 414 7.64 20.48 -7.72
N VAL A 415 7.55 19.30 -8.36
CA VAL A 415 6.29 18.80 -8.94
C VAL A 415 5.21 18.64 -7.87
N ILE A 416 5.55 18.06 -6.71
CA ILE A 416 4.61 17.89 -5.59
C ILE A 416 4.15 19.25 -5.07
N ARG A 417 5.08 20.18 -4.84
CA ARG A 417 4.77 21.54 -4.38
C ARG A 417 3.80 22.26 -5.30
N GLU A 418 4.05 22.23 -6.61
CA GLU A 418 3.17 22.87 -7.58
C GLU A 418 1.81 22.16 -7.69
N HIS A 419 1.77 20.84 -7.53
CA HIS A 419 0.53 20.07 -7.47
C HIS A 419 -0.34 20.41 -6.25
N GLU A 420 0.28 20.59 -5.08
CA GLU A 420 -0.40 21.01 -3.85
C GLU A 420 -0.85 22.47 -3.94
N ARG A 421 -0.01 23.37 -4.48
CA ARG A 421 -0.34 24.80 -4.66
C ARG A 421 -1.59 25.03 -5.49
N ILE A 422 -1.83 24.22 -6.52
CA ILE A 422 -3.02 24.31 -7.36
C ILE A 422 -4.23 23.50 -6.85
N GLY A 423 -4.16 22.99 -5.62
CA GLY A 423 -5.27 22.24 -5.02
C GLY A 423 -5.54 20.90 -5.69
N HIS A 424 -4.49 20.15 -6.06
CA HIS A 424 -4.60 18.80 -6.62
C HIS A 424 -5.38 18.67 -7.95
N CYS A 425 -5.42 19.75 -8.76
CA CYS A 425 -6.17 19.88 -10.03
C CYS A 425 -5.71 18.96 -11.20
N GLY A 426 -5.00 17.87 -10.89
CA GLY A 426 -4.63 16.83 -11.84
C GLY A 426 -3.39 17.13 -12.69
N VAL A 427 -3.07 16.19 -13.59
CA VAL A 427 -1.80 16.14 -14.32
C VAL A 427 -1.61 17.34 -15.26
N SER A 428 -2.64 17.71 -16.02
CA SER A 428 -2.54 18.77 -17.02
C SER A 428 -2.30 20.14 -16.39
N ALA A 429 -3.01 20.45 -15.30
CA ALA A 429 -2.87 21.71 -14.59
C ALA A 429 -1.47 21.85 -13.96
N THR A 430 -0.96 20.79 -13.30
CA THR A 430 0.40 20.78 -12.74
C THR A 430 1.47 20.97 -13.82
N LEU A 431 1.30 20.34 -14.99
CA LEU A 431 2.23 20.51 -16.11
C LEU A 431 2.28 21.94 -16.65
N ILE A 432 1.15 22.63 -16.72
CA ILE A 432 1.09 24.02 -17.17
C ILE A 432 1.89 24.90 -16.21
N GLN A 433 1.71 24.73 -14.89
CA GLN A 433 2.47 25.52 -13.90
C GLN A 433 3.97 25.27 -13.97
N LEU A 434 4.39 24.00 -14.12
CA LEU A 434 5.81 23.67 -14.25
C LEU A 434 6.42 24.31 -15.50
N ARG A 435 5.72 24.26 -16.63
CA ARG A 435 6.18 24.80 -17.92
C ARG A 435 6.35 26.31 -17.95
N LYS A 436 5.77 27.05 -17.00
CA LYS A 436 5.98 28.50 -16.91
C LYS A 436 7.43 28.88 -16.61
N LYS A 437 8.18 27.99 -15.96
CA LYS A 437 9.55 28.28 -15.53
C LYS A 437 10.54 27.18 -15.89
N TYR A 438 10.09 25.93 -15.98
CA TYR A 438 10.94 24.77 -16.11
C TYR A 438 10.52 23.84 -17.22
N TRP A 439 11.52 23.25 -17.89
CA TRP A 439 11.31 22.14 -18.80
C TRP A 439 11.91 20.86 -18.25
N ILE A 440 11.07 19.85 -18.08
CA ILE A 440 11.45 18.54 -17.56
C ILE A 440 11.23 17.48 -18.67
N PRO A 441 12.25 16.71 -19.06
CA PRO A 441 12.08 15.59 -19.99
C PRO A 441 11.03 14.59 -19.50
N LYS A 442 10.12 14.18 -20.39
CA LYS A 442 9.02 13.24 -20.07
C LYS A 442 8.21 13.68 -18.83
N SER A 443 8.06 14.99 -18.61
CA SER A 443 7.38 15.61 -17.46
C SER A 443 6.01 15.01 -17.15
N ARG A 444 5.19 14.71 -18.17
CA ARG A 444 3.86 14.11 -17.98
C ARG A 444 3.91 12.77 -17.25
N GLN A 445 4.90 11.92 -17.53
CA GLN A 445 5.07 10.64 -16.85
C GLN A 445 5.48 10.85 -15.38
N LEU A 446 6.39 11.81 -15.14
CA LEU A 446 6.81 12.18 -13.79
C LEU A 446 5.63 12.70 -12.96
N VAL A 447 4.88 13.66 -13.48
CA VAL A 447 3.69 14.23 -12.81
C VAL A 447 2.65 13.15 -12.51
N LYS A 448 2.34 12.26 -13.47
CA LYS A 448 1.44 11.11 -13.22
C LYS A 448 1.92 10.25 -12.05
N THR A 449 3.23 10.00 -11.98
CA THR A 449 3.83 9.18 -10.91
C THR A 449 3.70 9.89 -9.56
N MET A 450 4.02 11.19 -9.50
CA MET A 450 3.94 12.00 -8.27
C MET A 450 2.50 12.15 -7.77
N ILE A 451 1.52 12.32 -8.67
CA ILE A 451 0.11 12.40 -8.28
C ILE A 451 -0.40 11.06 -7.74
N ARG A 452 0.05 9.93 -8.31
CA ARG A 452 -0.38 8.59 -7.86
C ARG A 452 0.07 8.27 -6.42
N ILE A 453 1.20 8.83 -5.99
CA ILE A 453 1.72 8.66 -4.63
C ILE A 453 1.15 9.70 -3.64
N CYS A 454 0.48 10.76 -4.11
CA CYS A 454 -0.16 11.73 -3.25
C CYS A 454 -1.31 11.08 -2.47
N LEU A 455 -1.26 11.15 -1.13
CA LEU A 455 -2.25 10.52 -0.26
C LEU A 455 -3.67 11.09 -0.45
N ILE A 456 -3.78 12.40 -0.68
CA ILE A 456 -5.06 13.07 -0.93
C ILE A 456 -5.66 12.53 -2.22
N CYS A 457 -4.94 12.60 -3.34
CA CYS A 457 -5.42 12.06 -4.62
C CYS A 457 -5.71 10.56 -4.53
N LYS A 458 -4.85 9.78 -3.87
CA LYS A 458 -5.05 8.34 -3.67
C LYS A 458 -6.37 8.04 -2.95
N ARG A 459 -6.66 8.75 -1.86
CA ARG A 459 -7.90 8.60 -1.10
C ARG A 459 -9.15 8.88 -1.94
N TYR A 460 -9.14 9.95 -2.74
CA TYR A 460 -10.28 10.30 -3.61
C TYR A 460 -10.38 9.42 -4.86
N SER A 461 -9.28 8.84 -5.32
CA SER A 461 -9.25 7.92 -6.47
C SER A 461 -9.46 6.45 -6.10
N ALA A 462 -9.51 6.11 -4.81
CA ALA A 462 -9.65 4.74 -4.34
C ALA A 462 -11.03 4.20 -4.70
N THR A 463 -11.07 3.06 -5.38
CA THR A 463 -12.31 2.32 -5.63
C THR A 463 -12.77 1.64 -4.34
N PRO A 464 -14.09 1.48 -4.11
CA PRO A 464 -14.60 0.63 -3.04
C PRO A 464 -14.00 -0.77 -3.13
N ALA A 465 -13.75 -1.41 -1.98
CA ALA A 465 -13.23 -2.77 -1.95
C ALA A 465 -14.24 -3.75 -2.58
N ASP A 466 -13.76 -4.71 -3.35
CA ASP A 466 -14.58 -5.79 -3.89
C ASP A 466 -15.10 -6.66 -2.75
N GLN A 467 -16.43 -6.76 -2.62
CA GLN A 467 -17.08 -7.63 -1.66
C GLN A 467 -16.92 -9.09 -2.11
N LEU A 468 -16.50 -9.98 -1.21
CA LEU A 468 -16.53 -11.43 -1.44
C LEU A 468 -17.95 -11.84 -1.85
N SER A 469 -18.11 -12.33 -3.08
CA SER A 469 -19.41 -12.71 -3.62
C SER A 469 -19.98 -13.87 -2.81
N GLY A 470 -21.14 -13.68 -2.18
CA GLY A 470 -21.83 -14.74 -1.42
C GLY A 470 -22.21 -15.93 -2.29
N GLN A 471 -22.45 -17.09 -1.66
CA GLN A 471 -22.95 -18.27 -2.36
C GLN A 471 -24.30 -17.98 -3.05
N LEU A 472 -24.49 -18.55 -4.23
CA LEU A 472 -25.75 -18.40 -4.97
C LEU A 472 -26.86 -19.21 -4.28
N PRO A 473 -28.10 -18.69 -4.18
CA PRO A 473 -29.22 -19.42 -3.61
C PRO A 473 -29.42 -20.78 -4.30
N ARG A 474 -29.82 -21.81 -3.54
CA ARG A 474 -30.06 -23.17 -4.08
C ARG A 474 -31.07 -23.18 -5.22
N ASP A 475 -32.06 -22.30 -5.14
CA ASP A 475 -33.12 -22.11 -6.13
C ASP A 475 -32.60 -21.56 -7.48
N ARG A 476 -31.38 -21.01 -7.50
CA ARG A 476 -30.70 -20.55 -8.71
C ARG A 476 -29.94 -21.66 -9.44
N ILE A 477 -29.52 -22.71 -8.72
CA ILE A 477 -28.61 -23.74 -9.22
C ILE A 477 -29.28 -25.11 -9.41
N THR A 478 -30.41 -25.34 -8.77
CA THR A 478 -31.14 -26.61 -8.86
C THR A 478 -31.96 -26.64 -10.15
N GLN A 479 -31.86 -27.72 -10.93
CA GLN A 479 -32.66 -27.89 -12.14
C GLN A 479 -34.16 -27.88 -11.81
N SER A 480 -34.91 -27.00 -12.46
CA SER A 480 -36.37 -26.94 -12.35
C SER A 480 -37.01 -26.61 -13.71
N PRO A 481 -38.27 -27.02 -13.93
CA PRO A 481 -39.08 -26.59 -15.07
C PRO A 481 -39.03 -25.07 -15.33
N PRO A 482 -39.09 -24.63 -16.60
CA PRO A 482 -39.13 -23.21 -16.93
C PRO A 482 -40.24 -22.47 -16.18
N PHE A 483 -39.90 -21.29 -15.64
CA PHE A 483 -40.80 -20.43 -14.85
C PHE A 483 -41.37 -21.06 -13.57
N GLN A 484 -40.79 -22.14 -13.04
CA GLN A 484 -41.15 -22.64 -11.71
C GLN A 484 -40.71 -21.68 -10.59
N ILE A 485 -39.52 -21.13 -10.72
CA ILE A 485 -38.96 -20.09 -9.84
C ILE A 485 -38.79 -18.82 -10.67
N VAL A 486 -39.48 -17.75 -10.29
CA VAL A 486 -39.61 -16.52 -11.08
C VAL A 486 -39.12 -15.33 -10.28
N GLY A 487 -38.16 -14.58 -10.84
CA GLY A 487 -37.80 -13.25 -10.36
C GLY A 487 -38.71 -12.20 -10.98
N ILE A 488 -39.21 -11.25 -10.18
CA ILE A 488 -40.05 -10.14 -10.63
C ILE A 488 -39.36 -8.81 -10.36
N ASP A 489 -39.40 -7.92 -11.36
CA ASP A 489 -38.95 -6.53 -11.22
C ASP A 489 -39.73 -5.59 -12.13
N PHE A 490 -39.66 -4.28 -11.85
CA PHE A 490 -40.13 -3.24 -12.76
C PHE A 490 -38.96 -2.57 -13.48
N THR A 491 -39.13 -2.27 -14.75
CA THR A 491 -38.21 -1.38 -15.44
C THR A 491 -38.31 0.05 -14.88
N GLY A 492 -37.36 0.91 -15.27
CA GLY A 492 -37.53 2.35 -15.08
C GLY A 492 -38.71 2.87 -15.91
N ALA A 493 -39.22 4.04 -15.55
CA ALA A 493 -40.35 4.66 -16.24
C ALA A 493 -40.07 4.86 -17.75
N ILE A 494 -41.04 4.48 -18.57
CA ILE A 494 -41.10 4.71 -20.01
C ILE A 494 -42.22 5.70 -20.29
N LEU A 495 -41.96 6.70 -21.14
CA LEU A 495 -42.98 7.69 -21.49
C LEU A 495 -43.87 7.17 -22.61
N VAL A 496 -45.18 7.20 -22.40
CA VAL A 496 -46.20 6.76 -23.35
C VAL A 496 -47.10 7.94 -23.70
N LYS A 497 -47.45 8.06 -24.97
CA LYS A 497 -48.34 9.10 -25.50
C LYS A 497 -49.79 8.64 -25.42
N ASN A 498 -50.62 9.39 -24.70
CA ASN A 498 -52.09 9.27 -24.72
C ASN A 498 -52.71 10.54 -25.29
N ASN A 499 -54.01 10.48 -25.59
CA ASN A 499 -54.79 11.59 -26.17
C ASN A 499 -54.80 12.87 -25.28
N GLN A 500 -54.44 12.77 -24.00
CA GLN A 500 -54.41 13.87 -23.03
C GLN A 500 -52.99 14.30 -22.61
N GLY A 501 -51.94 13.71 -23.18
CA GLY A 501 -50.54 14.04 -22.87
C GLY A 501 -49.63 12.83 -22.69
N THR A 502 -48.40 13.07 -22.22
CA THR A 502 -47.41 12.03 -21.90
C THR A 502 -47.55 11.55 -20.46
N HIS A 503 -47.65 10.24 -20.27
CA HIS A 503 -47.70 9.62 -18.95
C HIS A 503 -46.56 8.60 -18.79
N LYS A 504 -46.16 8.35 -17.54
CA LYS A 504 -45.16 7.34 -17.20
C LYS A 504 -45.85 5.98 -17.13
N SER A 505 -45.38 5.02 -17.92
CA SER A 505 -45.70 3.60 -17.83
C SER A 505 -44.45 2.81 -17.43
N TYR A 506 -44.64 1.55 -17.05
CA TYR A 506 -43.58 0.65 -16.59
C TYR A 506 -43.72 -0.68 -17.30
N VAL A 507 -42.62 -1.43 -17.43
CA VAL A 507 -42.66 -2.81 -17.90
C VAL A 507 -42.41 -3.71 -16.71
N SER A 508 -43.32 -4.64 -16.46
CA SER A 508 -43.12 -5.70 -15.48
C SER A 508 -42.33 -6.83 -16.15
N LEU A 509 -41.19 -7.15 -15.55
CA LEU A 509 -40.34 -8.27 -15.95
C LEU A 509 -40.65 -9.46 -15.06
N PHE A 510 -40.95 -10.60 -15.68
CA PHE A 510 -40.91 -11.91 -15.05
C PHE A 510 -39.76 -12.69 -15.69
N THR A 511 -38.81 -13.19 -14.90
CA THR A 511 -37.71 -14.01 -15.43
C THR A 511 -37.58 -15.32 -14.68
N CYS A 512 -37.39 -16.41 -15.42
CA CYS A 512 -37.06 -17.69 -14.82
C CYS A 512 -35.65 -17.66 -14.18
N ALA A 513 -35.51 -18.16 -12.95
CA ALA A 513 -34.23 -18.22 -12.26
C ALA A 513 -33.24 -19.19 -12.90
N VAL A 514 -33.73 -20.28 -13.50
CA VAL A 514 -32.92 -21.35 -14.10
C VAL A 514 -32.65 -21.08 -15.58
N THR A 515 -33.69 -21.01 -16.41
CA THR A 515 -33.54 -20.85 -17.88
C THR A 515 -33.25 -19.43 -18.31
N ARG A 516 -33.41 -18.43 -17.43
CA ARG A 516 -33.33 -17.00 -17.76
C ARG A 516 -34.33 -16.55 -18.85
N ALA A 517 -35.33 -17.36 -19.18
CA ALA A 517 -36.43 -16.93 -20.05
C ALA A 517 -37.17 -15.76 -19.40
N VAL A 518 -37.58 -14.78 -20.21
CA VAL A 518 -38.27 -13.57 -19.77
C VAL A 518 -39.69 -13.53 -20.32
N HIS A 519 -40.61 -12.99 -19.53
CA HIS A 519 -41.93 -12.54 -19.96
C HIS A 519 -42.07 -11.06 -19.58
N LEU A 520 -42.52 -10.24 -20.52
CA LEU A 520 -42.60 -8.79 -20.38
C LEU A 520 -44.03 -8.32 -20.56
N GLU A 521 -44.47 -7.44 -19.68
CA GLU A 521 -45.80 -6.88 -19.80
C GLU A 521 -45.85 -5.38 -19.45
N LEU A 522 -46.55 -4.61 -20.29
CA LEU A 522 -46.72 -3.18 -20.10
C LEU A 522 -47.75 -2.89 -18.98
N VAL A 523 -47.40 -1.98 -18.09
CA VAL A 523 -48.21 -1.57 -16.95
C VAL A 523 -48.34 -0.04 -16.93
N SER A 524 -49.55 0.46 -16.73
CA SER A 524 -49.83 1.89 -16.69
C SER A 524 -49.19 2.61 -15.50
N ASP A 525 -49.09 1.94 -14.35
CA ASP A 525 -48.47 2.46 -13.13
C ASP A 525 -47.91 1.33 -12.24
N MET A 526 -47.12 1.69 -11.23
CA MET A 526 -46.56 0.73 -10.25
C MET A 526 -47.55 0.42 -9.10
N SER A 527 -48.85 0.67 -9.26
CA SER A 527 -49.83 0.37 -8.21
C SER A 527 -50.02 -1.15 -8.05
N THR A 528 -50.39 -1.58 -6.84
CA THR A 528 -50.65 -2.98 -6.53
C THR A 528 -51.76 -3.57 -7.41
N LYS A 529 -52.82 -2.79 -7.68
CA LYS A 529 -53.95 -3.22 -8.51
C LYS A 529 -53.53 -3.53 -9.95
N CYS A 530 -52.75 -2.63 -10.56
CA CYS A 530 -52.26 -2.83 -11.93
C CYS A 530 -51.29 -4.01 -12.01
N PHE A 531 -50.43 -4.17 -11.01
CA PHE A 531 -49.52 -5.31 -10.92
C PHE A 531 -50.24 -6.65 -10.75
N LEU A 532 -51.28 -6.73 -9.91
CA LEU A 532 -52.06 -7.97 -9.73
C LEU A 532 -52.73 -8.43 -11.03
N LEU A 533 -53.20 -7.51 -11.87
CA LEU A 533 -53.78 -7.84 -13.17
C LEU A 533 -52.74 -8.46 -14.12
N VAL A 534 -51.53 -7.91 -14.12
CA VAL A 534 -50.38 -8.40 -14.89
C VAL A 534 -49.95 -9.78 -14.39
N LEU A 535 -49.81 -9.94 -13.08
CA LEU A 535 -49.49 -11.23 -12.46
C LEU A 535 -50.52 -12.31 -12.81
N ARG A 536 -51.82 -11.99 -12.80
CA ARG A 536 -52.87 -12.94 -13.22
C ARG A 536 -52.72 -13.37 -14.67
N ARG A 537 -52.39 -12.45 -15.58
CA ARG A 537 -52.16 -12.77 -17.00
C ARG A 537 -50.91 -13.62 -17.20
N PHE A 538 -49.83 -13.32 -16.47
CA PHE A 538 -48.63 -14.17 -16.43
C PHE A 538 -48.96 -15.60 -15.97
N LEU A 539 -49.63 -15.75 -14.82
CA LEU A 539 -49.98 -17.06 -14.27
C LEU A 539 -50.92 -17.86 -15.18
N ALA A 540 -51.86 -17.19 -15.84
CA ALA A 540 -52.77 -17.81 -16.80
C ALA A 540 -52.05 -18.33 -18.06
N ARG A 541 -50.99 -17.64 -18.51
CA ARG A 541 -50.22 -18.03 -19.71
C ARG A 541 -49.19 -19.13 -19.43
N ILE A 542 -48.53 -19.08 -18.28
CA ILE A 542 -47.37 -19.93 -17.97
C ILE A 542 -47.74 -21.14 -17.12
N GLY A 543 -48.74 -21.02 -16.25
CA GLY A 543 -49.36 -22.15 -15.55
C GLY A 543 -48.52 -22.85 -14.46
N ASN A 544 -47.19 -22.76 -14.40
CA ASN A 544 -46.37 -23.59 -13.50
C ASN A 544 -45.44 -22.81 -12.54
N CYS A 545 -45.87 -21.67 -12.01
CA CYS A 545 -45.09 -20.89 -11.04
C CYS A 545 -45.32 -21.41 -9.61
N LYS A 546 -44.24 -21.71 -8.86
CA LYS A 546 -44.27 -22.14 -7.46
C LYS A 546 -43.58 -21.17 -6.51
N VAL A 547 -42.52 -20.50 -6.96
CA VAL A 547 -41.78 -19.53 -6.12
C VAL A 547 -41.63 -18.21 -6.87
N ILE A 548 -42.00 -17.11 -6.22
CA ILE A 548 -41.82 -15.75 -6.71
C ILE A 548 -40.79 -15.04 -5.84
N CYS A 549 -39.68 -14.60 -6.43
CA CYS A 549 -38.66 -13.81 -5.77
C CYS A 549 -38.77 -12.34 -6.20
N SER A 550 -38.84 -11.40 -5.25
CA SER A 550 -38.88 -9.96 -5.56
C SER A 550 -38.04 -9.12 -4.61
N ASP A 551 -37.85 -7.85 -4.96
CA ASP A 551 -37.35 -6.86 -4.03
C ASP A 551 -38.40 -6.47 -2.97
N ASN A 552 -37.98 -5.67 -1.99
CA ASN A 552 -38.84 -5.21 -0.90
C ASN A 552 -39.76 -4.04 -1.27
N ALA A 553 -40.03 -3.79 -2.56
CA ALA A 553 -40.91 -2.69 -2.97
C ALA A 553 -42.31 -2.80 -2.34
N ARG A 554 -42.88 -1.66 -1.97
CA ARG A 554 -44.20 -1.58 -1.32
C ARG A 554 -45.31 -2.25 -2.14
N THR A 555 -45.23 -2.17 -3.47
CA THR A 555 -46.16 -2.80 -4.40
C THR A 555 -46.16 -4.32 -4.28
N PHE A 556 -44.98 -4.95 -4.22
CA PHE A 556 -44.87 -6.42 -4.12
C PHE A 556 -45.28 -6.93 -2.74
N LYS A 557 -44.91 -6.22 -1.66
CA LYS A 557 -45.39 -6.55 -0.30
C LYS A 557 -46.90 -6.38 -0.12
N ALA A 558 -47.52 -5.48 -0.89
CA ALA A 558 -48.97 -5.34 -0.90
C ALA A 558 -49.62 -6.45 -1.75
N ALA A 559 -49.02 -6.79 -2.88
CA ALA A 559 -49.51 -7.85 -3.76
C ALA A 559 -49.49 -9.24 -3.09
N GLU A 560 -48.44 -9.55 -2.34
CA GLU A 560 -48.33 -10.79 -1.57
C GLU A 560 -49.45 -10.91 -0.51
N ARG A 561 -49.70 -9.84 0.26
CA ARG A 561 -50.81 -9.78 1.22
C ARG A 561 -52.18 -9.88 0.57
N GLU A 562 -52.39 -9.20 -0.56
CA GLU A 562 -53.63 -9.27 -1.34
C GLU A 562 -53.86 -10.68 -1.89
N LEU A 563 -52.83 -11.35 -2.41
CA LEU A 563 -52.93 -12.74 -2.88
C LEU A 563 -53.30 -13.70 -1.75
N ALA A 564 -52.67 -13.55 -0.58
CA ALA A 564 -53.01 -14.30 0.62
C ALA A 564 -54.45 -14.03 1.09
N TYR A 565 -54.94 -12.80 0.93
CA TYR A 565 -56.31 -12.40 1.26
C TYR A 565 -57.34 -12.92 0.25
N PHE A 566 -57.05 -12.85 -1.06
CA PHE A 566 -57.91 -13.36 -2.12
C PHE A 566 -58.09 -14.88 -2.04
N ALA A 567 -57.05 -15.63 -1.68
CA ALA A 567 -57.14 -17.07 -1.42
C ALA A 567 -58.20 -17.43 -0.36
N ASN A 568 -58.43 -16.53 0.61
CA ASN A 568 -59.35 -16.75 1.74
C ASN A 568 -60.81 -16.32 1.47
N ILE A 569 -61.10 -15.60 0.38
CA ILE A 569 -62.41 -14.91 0.18
C ILE A 569 -63.17 -15.35 -1.08
N LEU A 570 -62.51 -16.00 -2.03
CA LEU A 570 -63.16 -16.44 -3.26
C LEU A 570 -64.20 -17.54 -2.99
N LYS A 571 -65.47 -17.30 -3.37
CA LYS A 571 -66.60 -18.24 -3.27
C LYS A 571 -66.72 -19.19 -4.48
N ASP A 572 -65.97 -18.95 -5.54
CA ASP A 572 -65.98 -19.76 -6.75
C ASP A 572 -64.99 -20.93 -6.61
N SER A 573 -65.53 -22.15 -6.56
CA SER A 573 -64.79 -23.38 -6.27
C SER A 573 -63.76 -23.75 -7.35
N GLU A 574 -64.00 -23.39 -8.61
CA GLU A 574 -63.07 -23.69 -9.71
C GLU A 574 -61.83 -22.78 -9.67
N PHE A 575 -62.04 -21.50 -9.33
CA PHE A 575 -60.97 -20.51 -9.21
C PHE A 575 -60.24 -20.59 -7.85
N GLN A 576 -60.92 -21.02 -6.78
CA GLN A 576 -60.27 -21.41 -5.52
C GLN A 576 -59.27 -22.53 -5.75
N ASN A 577 -59.66 -23.57 -6.50
CA ASN A 577 -58.74 -24.64 -6.87
C ASN A 577 -57.58 -24.12 -7.72
N PHE A 578 -57.81 -23.22 -8.69
CA PHE A 578 -56.70 -22.66 -9.50
C PHE A 578 -55.63 -21.91 -8.69
N VAL A 579 -56.01 -21.18 -7.63
CA VAL A 579 -55.09 -20.40 -6.79
C VAL A 579 -54.53 -21.23 -5.63
N ALA A 580 -55.33 -22.08 -4.99
CA ALA A 580 -54.92 -22.94 -3.88
C ALA A 580 -54.05 -24.12 -4.33
N ASP A 581 -54.28 -24.69 -5.52
CA ASP A 581 -53.54 -25.85 -6.06
C ASP A 581 -52.12 -25.47 -6.54
N LYS A 582 -51.83 -24.18 -6.73
CA LYS A 582 -50.52 -23.71 -7.19
C LYS A 582 -49.48 -23.49 -6.09
N GLY A 583 -49.89 -23.42 -4.81
CA GLY A 583 -48.98 -23.33 -3.65
C GLY A 583 -47.86 -22.29 -3.81
N ILE A 584 -48.17 -21.10 -4.34
CA ILE A 584 -47.16 -20.10 -4.70
C ILE A 584 -46.54 -19.51 -3.43
N HIS A 585 -45.25 -19.76 -3.23
CA HIS A 585 -44.45 -19.17 -2.16
C HIS A 585 -43.80 -17.86 -2.63
N TRP A 586 -43.91 -16.80 -1.84
CA TRP A 586 -43.29 -15.51 -2.15
C TRP A 586 -42.07 -15.26 -1.26
N GLU A 587 -40.93 -15.01 -1.87
CA GLU A 587 -39.66 -14.74 -1.19
C GLU A 587 -39.17 -13.32 -1.48
N PHE A 588 -38.81 -12.60 -0.41
CA PHE A 588 -38.23 -11.27 -0.52
C PHE A 588 -36.72 -11.34 -0.29
N ILE A 589 -35.95 -10.67 -1.14
CA ILE A 589 -34.50 -10.54 -0.91
C ILE A 589 -34.21 -9.79 0.40
N VAL A 590 -33.06 -10.08 1.01
CA VAL A 590 -32.62 -9.37 2.22
C VAL A 590 -32.45 -7.87 1.91
N GLY A 591 -32.99 -7.01 2.78
CA GLY A 591 -32.86 -5.56 2.63
C GLY A 591 -31.39 -5.14 2.53
N HIS A 592 -31.06 -4.28 1.55
CA HIS A 592 -29.70 -3.83 1.22
C HIS A 592 -28.76 -4.87 0.58
N ALA A 593 -29.24 -6.09 0.30
CA ALA A 593 -28.47 -7.13 -0.38
C ALA A 593 -28.84 -7.24 -1.88
N THR A 594 -28.67 -6.16 -2.65
CA THR A 594 -29.08 -6.08 -4.07
C THR A 594 -28.48 -7.17 -4.95
N TRP A 595 -27.31 -7.71 -4.59
CA TRP A 595 -26.66 -8.80 -5.32
C TRP A 595 -27.49 -10.10 -5.37
N TRP A 596 -28.41 -10.33 -4.41
CA TRP A 596 -29.36 -11.45 -4.46
C TRP A 596 -30.36 -11.32 -5.62
N GLY A 597 -30.69 -10.09 -6.01
CA GLY A 597 -31.55 -9.76 -7.16
C GLY A 597 -30.79 -9.61 -8.48
N GLY A 598 -29.46 -9.77 -8.48
CA GLY A 598 -28.59 -9.43 -9.61
C GLY A 598 -28.89 -10.16 -10.92
N PHE A 599 -29.71 -11.21 -10.90
CA PHE A 599 -30.07 -11.94 -12.11
C PHE A 599 -31.21 -11.32 -12.92
N TYR A 600 -32.22 -10.73 -12.28
CA TYR A 600 -33.23 -9.94 -12.98
C TYR A 600 -32.73 -8.52 -13.26
N GLU A 601 -31.86 -7.94 -12.41
CA GLU A 601 -31.27 -6.62 -12.67
C GLU A 601 -30.47 -6.56 -14.00
N ARG A 602 -29.66 -7.59 -14.28
CA ARG A 602 -28.93 -7.70 -15.56
C ARG A 602 -29.87 -7.78 -16.76
N LEU A 603 -31.01 -8.45 -16.60
CA LEU A 603 -32.01 -8.59 -17.66
C LEU A 603 -32.78 -7.29 -17.86
N VAL A 604 -33.16 -6.60 -16.78
CA VAL A 604 -33.72 -5.24 -16.84
C VAL A 604 -32.79 -4.29 -17.59
N LYS A 605 -31.48 -4.36 -17.33
CA LYS A 605 -30.49 -3.55 -18.07
C LYS A 605 -30.49 -3.90 -19.57
N THR A 606 -30.45 -5.18 -19.91
CA THR A 606 -30.47 -5.66 -21.31
C THR A 606 -31.72 -5.16 -22.05
N ILE A 607 -32.89 -5.27 -21.42
CA ILE A 607 -34.18 -4.80 -21.96
C ILE A 607 -34.17 -3.27 -22.14
N LYS A 608 -33.69 -2.51 -21.15
CA LYS A 608 -33.59 -1.04 -21.23
C LYS A 608 -32.69 -0.60 -22.38
N ASP A 609 -31.55 -1.26 -22.56
CA ASP A 609 -30.61 -0.92 -23.63
C ASP A 609 -31.19 -1.24 -25.00
N LEU A 610 -31.92 -2.36 -25.14
CA LEU A 610 -32.61 -2.71 -26.38
C LEU A 610 -33.76 -1.73 -26.69
N LEU A 611 -34.60 -1.44 -25.71
CA LEU A 611 -35.71 -0.48 -25.85
C LEU A 611 -35.20 0.92 -26.21
N ARG A 612 -34.10 1.39 -25.60
CA ARG A 612 -33.48 2.68 -25.97
C ARG A 612 -32.99 2.69 -27.42
N LYS A 613 -32.42 1.59 -27.90
CA LYS A 613 -31.93 1.48 -29.29
C LYS A 613 -33.08 1.42 -30.31
N ILE A 614 -34.16 0.70 -30.00
CA ILE A 614 -35.33 0.56 -30.88
C ILE A 614 -36.15 1.85 -30.90
N LEU A 615 -36.43 2.43 -29.73
CA LEU A 615 -37.32 3.58 -29.61
C LEU A 615 -36.61 4.91 -29.89
N GLY A 616 -35.30 5.03 -29.60
CA GLY A 616 -34.58 6.29 -29.74
C GLY A 616 -35.24 7.44 -28.96
N ARG A 617 -35.78 8.42 -29.68
CA ARG A 617 -36.56 9.55 -29.13
C ARG A 617 -38.08 9.45 -29.41
N ALA A 618 -38.54 8.36 -30.01
CA ALA A 618 -39.93 8.19 -30.40
C ALA A 618 -40.85 8.00 -29.18
N LEU A 619 -42.02 8.65 -29.23
CA LEU A 619 -43.08 8.56 -28.24
C LEU A 619 -44.26 7.78 -28.83
N LEU A 620 -44.51 6.58 -28.30
CA LEU A 620 -45.50 5.65 -28.82
C LEU A 620 -46.77 5.61 -27.97
N THR A 621 -47.87 5.16 -28.59
CA THR A 621 -49.10 4.82 -27.88
C THR A 621 -48.95 3.50 -27.14
N SER A 622 -49.79 3.26 -26.12
CA SER A 622 -49.74 2.05 -25.29
C SER A 622 -49.80 0.75 -26.12
N GLU A 623 -50.67 0.70 -27.12
CA GLU A 623 -50.84 -0.45 -28.01
C GLU A 623 -49.60 -0.75 -28.88
N LYS A 624 -49.02 0.30 -29.48
CA LYS A 624 -47.77 0.18 -30.25
C LYS A 624 -46.60 -0.24 -29.37
N LEU A 625 -46.52 0.32 -28.16
CA LEU A 625 -45.46 -0.04 -27.22
C LEU A 625 -45.62 -1.48 -26.72
N SER A 626 -46.85 -1.95 -26.47
CA SER A 626 -47.13 -3.34 -26.09
C SER A 626 -46.67 -4.33 -27.17
N THR A 627 -46.88 -3.98 -28.45
CA THR A 627 -46.41 -4.78 -29.59
C THR A 627 -44.89 -4.86 -29.61
N ILE A 628 -44.19 -3.73 -29.49
CA ILE A 628 -42.72 -3.70 -29.45
C ILE A 628 -42.18 -4.48 -28.25
N ILE A 629 -42.82 -4.37 -27.07
CA ILE A 629 -42.41 -5.13 -25.89
C ILE A 629 -42.48 -6.64 -26.15
N SER A 630 -43.50 -7.09 -26.87
CA SER A 630 -43.65 -8.50 -27.26
C SER A 630 -42.54 -8.94 -28.22
N GLU A 631 -42.15 -8.10 -29.19
CA GLU A 631 -41.00 -8.35 -30.07
C GLU A 631 -39.69 -8.39 -29.30
N VAL A 632 -39.50 -7.46 -28.35
CA VAL A 632 -38.33 -7.42 -27.46
C VAL A 632 -38.24 -8.66 -26.58
N GLU A 633 -39.37 -9.17 -26.07
CA GLU A 633 -39.43 -10.42 -25.31
C GLU A 633 -38.87 -11.59 -26.13
N VAL A 634 -39.29 -11.73 -27.38
CA VAL A 634 -38.81 -12.77 -28.31
C VAL A 634 -37.31 -12.61 -28.56
N ILE A 635 -36.83 -11.40 -28.88
CA ILE A 635 -35.41 -11.13 -29.13
C ILE A 635 -34.55 -11.51 -27.91
N VAL A 636 -34.99 -11.12 -26.72
CA VAL A 636 -34.27 -11.42 -25.48
C VAL A 636 -34.29 -12.93 -25.23
N ASN A 637 -35.40 -13.63 -25.46
CA ASN A 637 -35.48 -15.08 -25.28
C ASN A 637 -34.64 -15.89 -26.28
N HIS A 638 -34.36 -15.37 -27.47
CA HIS A 638 -33.46 -16.01 -28.45
C HIS A 638 -31.96 -15.81 -28.19
N ARG A 639 -31.58 -15.07 -27.13
CA ARG A 639 -30.17 -14.85 -26.80
C ARG A 639 -29.48 -16.14 -26.33
N PRO A 640 -28.18 -16.33 -26.61
CA PRO A 640 -27.43 -17.45 -26.06
C PRO A 640 -27.32 -17.33 -24.53
N LEU A 641 -27.55 -18.45 -23.81
CA LEU A 641 -27.51 -18.49 -22.35
C LEU A 641 -26.09 -18.48 -21.78
N THR A 642 -25.13 -18.97 -22.57
CA THR A 642 -23.70 -19.02 -22.25
C THR A 642 -22.89 -18.32 -23.33
N TYR A 643 -21.64 -17.98 -23.01
CA TYR A 643 -20.69 -17.55 -24.01
C TYR A 643 -20.56 -18.68 -25.05
N MET A 644 -20.76 -18.36 -26.32
CA MET A 644 -20.40 -19.29 -27.39
C MET A 644 -18.89 -19.18 -27.55
N GLU A 645 -18.17 -20.24 -27.22
CA GLU A 645 -16.74 -20.32 -27.49
C GLU A 645 -16.53 -20.20 -29.00
N ASN A 646 -15.45 -19.52 -29.41
CA ASN A 646 -15.14 -19.34 -30.83
C ASN A 646 -14.53 -20.60 -31.46
N ASP A 647 -14.38 -21.68 -30.69
CA ASP A 647 -13.94 -22.97 -31.20
C ASP A 647 -15.16 -23.84 -31.56
N PRO A 648 -15.13 -24.54 -32.71
CA PRO A 648 -16.10 -25.58 -33.01
C PRO A 648 -15.79 -26.81 -32.15
N GLY A 649 -16.23 -26.80 -30.89
CA GLY A 649 -16.04 -27.89 -29.91
C GLY A 649 -17.26 -28.07 -29.03
#